data_AF-A0A1Q9CNG5-F1
#
_entry.id   AF-A0A1Q9CNG5-F1
#
_cell.length_a   1.000
_cell.length_b   1.000
_cell.length_c   1.000
_cell.angle_alpha   90.00
_cell.angle_beta   90.00
_cell.angle_gamma   90.00
#
_symmetry.space_group_name_H-M   'P 1'
#
loop_
_entity.id
_entity.type
_entity.pdbx_description
1 polymer ?
#
loop_
_entity_poly.entity_id
_entity_poly.type
_entity_poly.pdbx_seq_one_letter_code
_entity_poly.pdbx_strand_id
1 'polypeptide(L)'
;MLAAKFLGFALLVRVTRATPLSLTILHTNDHHSHLEANRVEIEASKIAGLSAQASSNAINVELGGYPRIVSGYAKLKNDAETAGRSVLKLHAGDAITGTAYYSMFKGEADAKMMSLLCFDAFTLGNHEFDDGDQALANFIDKLQSVNASCATPVVAANVVPAATSPLVGKLSKSVVLAVGGQQVGIVGIDVRNKTLLSSSPSAGTTLTDERTAAQAEIDMLLGQSIDKIVLVTHMGYDSDMSLMATLRGVDVVIGGDSHSLLGDNTTREVDFSPIHGEYATVMSNADGKLVCVVQAWEYNKAIGELEVDFDSSGDVLRCGGQPRFPYASQIQSGRRRSSQAFVINSSDTASVMSYLDATGQFMLVEEDAHTAAELSSYQTQVEALKQETIAYAPNKICFDRWPGQGAGSCPIAETQEQGGGACQLVAQAFLEVTKAADVAIQNGGGCRTDIAAGNFSHNDAYTMLPFSNTLVTLELTGGQIKAVLEDAADFGITDSSGAFPYAAGLRYDVNRNETKGSRITFIEVRPRLSGAWMPIDSSATYVVVTNSYIAGGRDGYTTFTDASGSLRNTYIEYAEGFARYCKAVGTLVEPSREDFSTQGYIDAAGQVQGLGARSTTTTTVTELPDQQTSSSWGMGIGALPSSPMCSESRRVSDFGLGGRLVSKRQGPEPHDLGGEVSAGAIWTVYLVVLMDMVNFGIVFPLLPAIAEHFGADATAVGSLATAFSVAQVAFTPLLGRASDRYGRRPVLLIAVFGTMVSTAMTGFAWSFPMIVAARAINGASGGTVGIANAYIADATTSEEKSIYISYLIGVIFLTEAKPRGNQAREAAASLTAAEGGTARDEEGAGTQVAAEDSRGAAASRLQARQSSVDTGLDYIPWSAGLLFGAGFLFMLGFASFESVTGYYLMDMYFPGDQVASGQFYGALFTVAGVTMFLVAVFVYKPMLKCFGENLTIVIGGVFRTLGFVGMALAPTPFWFAVSAVFQVSGGNLISPTTSSLLTTICSKNIYGRALGYQQAFQAIARIFAPMIFGYLYDHFDKRITFWINAGTNVLAVPMILCVPRPREEPTFEVVDANVSCMERQTSVPPSLDGREHHPTLRRQLSGKGSGLESTARGTNMQTVQEADSRTASHEPQT
;
A
#
# COMPACT_ATOMS: atom_id res chain seq x y z
N MET A 1 -67.56 4.07 -45.54
CA MET A 1 -67.63 3.38 -44.24
C MET A 1 -66.27 3.37 -43.51
N LEU A 2 -65.49 4.46 -43.57
CA LEU A 2 -64.11 4.49 -43.05
C LEU A 2 -63.71 5.82 -42.34
N ALA A 3 -64.69 6.65 -41.95
CA ALA A 3 -64.46 7.99 -41.40
C ALA A 3 -65.05 8.20 -39.99
N ALA A 4 -65.48 7.13 -39.30
CA ALA A 4 -66.24 7.20 -38.05
C ALA A 4 -65.58 6.42 -36.88
N LYS A 5 -64.26 6.22 -36.92
CA LYS A 5 -63.50 5.47 -35.88
C LYS A 5 -62.42 6.28 -35.15
N PHE A 6 -62.37 7.61 -35.33
CA PHE A 6 -61.31 8.46 -34.77
C PHE A 6 -61.75 9.37 -33.60
N LEU A 7 -62.97 9.22 -33.07
CA LEU A 7 -63.54 10.15 -32.08
C LEU A 7 -63.96 9.50 -30.75
N GLY A 8 -63.29 8.42 -30.35
CA GLY A 8 -63.74 7.54 -29.25
C GLY A 8 -62.68 7.12 -28.22
N PHE A 9 -61.54 7.81 -28.13
CA PHE A 9 -60.48 7.49 -27.17
C PHE A 9 -59.83 8.75 -26.58
N ALA A 10 -60.66 9.59 -25.95
CA ALA A 10 -60.25 10.80 -25.25
C ALA A 10 -60.95 10.91 -23.89
N LEU A 11 -60.67 9.97 -22.98
CA LEU A 11 -61.03 10.09 -21.58
C LEU A 11 -60.00 9.39 -20.68
N LEU A 12 -59.49 10.12 -19.69
CA LEU A 12 -58.70 9.60 -18.56
C LEU A 12 -57.30 9.02 -18.86
N VAL A 13 -56.48 9.73 -19.63
CA VAL A 13 -55.08 9.90 -19.17
C VAL A 13 -55.14 10.88 -18.00
N ARG A 14 -55.14 10.36 -16.76
CA ARG A 14 -54.76 11.19 -15.61
C ARG A 14 -53.28 11.52 -15.79
N VAL A 15 -53.00 12.73 -16.28
CA VAL A 15 -51.70 13.36 -16.05
C VAL A 15 -51.63 13.57 -14.54
N THR A 16 -51.04 12.60 -13.83
CA THR A 16 -50.52 12.81 -12.49
C THR A 16 -49.54 13.98 -12.63
N ARG A 17 -49.90 15.13 -12.05
CA ARG A 17 -48.93 16.23 -11.93
C ARG A 17 -47.73 15.65 -11.20
N ALA A 18 -46.55 15.78 -11.79
CA ALA A 18 -45.33 15.41 -11.10
C ALA A 18 -45.21 16.32 -9.87
N THR A 19 -45.04 15.71 -8.70
CA THR A 19 -45.01 16.42 -7.41
C THR A 19 -43.72 16.07 -6.68
N PRO A 20 -43.13 17.04 -5.95
CA PRO A 20 -42.02 16.75 -5.04
C PRO A 20 -42.33 15.59 -4.09
N LEU A 21 -41.30 14.85 -3.68
CA LEU A 21 -41.41 13.75 -2.73
C LEU A 21 -40.36 13.92 -1.63
N SER A 22 -40.82 14.05 -0.38
CA SER A 22 -39.96 13.90 0.79
C SER A 22 -40.02 12.45 1.27
N LEU A 23 -38.88 11.78 1.20
CA LEU A 23 -38.71 10.36 1.49
C LEU A 23 -37.73 10.18 2.65
N THR A 24 -38.04 9.26 3.56
CA THR A 24 -37.10 8.70 4.51
C THR A 24 -36.88 7.23 4.17
N ILE A 25 -35.64 6.84 3.91
CA ILE A 25 -35.26 5.45 3.69
C ILE A 25 -34.61 4.95 4.97
N LEU A 26 -35.28 4.01 5.62
CA LEU A 26 -34.75 3.26 6.74
C LEU A 26 -34.07 2.00 6.18
N HIS A 27 -32.82 1.73 6.56
CA HIS A 27 -32.10 0.60 5.99
C HIS A 27 -31.13 -0.11 6.94
N THR A 28 -30.81 -1.34 6.55
CA THR A 28 -29.91 -2.26 7.25
C THR A 28 -29.15 -3.06 6.19
N ASN A 29 -27.91 -3.43 6.50
CA ASN A 29 -27.03 -4.24 5.66
C ASN A 29 -26.22 -5.20 6.56
N ASP A 30 -25.72 -6.30 5.99
CA ASP A 30 -24.70 -7.16 6.61
C ASP A 30 -25.08 -7.62 8.04
N HIS A 31 -26.34 -8.01 8.24
CA HIS A 31 -26.81 -8.39 9.58
C HIS A 31 -26.34 -9.79 10.00
N HIS A 32 -25.95 -10.64 9.04
CA HIS A 32 -25.20 -11.87 9.28
C HIS A 32 -25.76 -12.75 10.43
N SER A 33 -27.08 -12.97 10.45
CA SER A 33 -27.76 -13.74 11.49
C SER A 33 -27.52 -13.26 12.94
N HIS A 34 -27.12 -11.99 13.14
CA HIS A 34 -27.06 -11.36 14.46
C HIS A 34 -28.47 -10.92 14.86
N LEU A 35 -29.27 -11.90 15.29
CA LEU A 35 -30.66 -11.71 15.71
C LEU A 35 -30.76 -11.20 17.16
N GLU A 36 -29.74 -11.45 17.98
CA GLU A 36 -29.63 -10.98 19.37
C GLU A 36 -28.91 -9.62 19.49
N ALA A 37 -29.01 -8.98 20.66
CA ALA A 37 -28.37 -7.69 20.92
C ALA A 37 -26.84 -7.83 21.05
N ASN A 38 -26.12 -6.86 20.49
CA ASN A 38 -24.67 -6.79 20.51
C ASN A 38 -24.20 -6.00 21.73
N ARG A 39 -23.19 -6.49 22.46
CA ARG A 39 -22.52 -5.71 23.53
C ARG A 39 -21.40 -4.87 22.95
N VAL A 40 -21.43 -3.58 23.22
CA VAL A 40 -20.42 -2.61 22.78
C VAL A 40 -19.87 -1.85 23.99
N GLU A 41 -18.54 -1.75 24.08
CA GLU A 41 -17.84 -0.99 25.13
C GLU A 41 -17.86 0.51 24.75
N ILE A 42 -18.34 1.35 25.67
CA ILE A 42 -18.28 2.81 25.58
C ILE A 42 -17.15 3.29 26.50
N GLU A 43 -16.33 4.21 26.00
CA GLU A 43 -15.17 4.69 26.74
C GLU A 43 -15.58 5.54 27.96
N ALA A 44 -15.37 5.01 29.17
CA ALA A 44 -15.79 5.65 30.42
C ALA A 44 -15.15 7.04 30.67
N SER A 45 -14.04 7.36 30.00
CA SER A 45 -13.36 8.65 30.08
C SER A 45 -14.18 9.81 29.48
N LYS A 46 -15.06 9.51 28.51
CA LYS A 46 -15.89 10.48 27.79
C LYS A 46 -17.19 10.84 28.54
N ILE A 47 -17.56 10.04 29.55
CA ILE A 47 -18.84 10.14 30.25
C ILE A 47 -18.67 10.98 31.53
N ALA A 48 -19.18 12.20 31.48
CA ALA A 48 -19.16 13.10 32.64
C ALA A 48 -20.08 12.60 33.78
N GLY A 49 -19.62 12.80 35.03
CA GLY A 49 -20.41 12.50 36.22
C GLY A 49 -20.44 11.03 36.66
N LEU A 50 -19.64 10.15 36.05
CA LEU A 50 -19.42 8.79 36.53
C LEU A 50 -18.74 8.76 37.91
N SER A 51 -19.10 7.75 38.71
CA SER A 51 -18.39 7.38 39.93
C SER A 51 -16.98 6.86 39.63
N ALA A 52 -16.04 7.03 40.57
CA ALA A 52 -14.66 6.54 40.41
C ALA A 52 -14.56 5.02 40.14
N GLN A 53 -15.57 4.24 40.55
CA GLN A 53 -15.65 2.82 40.26
C GLN A 53 -16.15 2.54 38.83
N ALA A 54 -17.09 3.32 38.31
CA ALA A 54 -17.51 3.24 36.91
C ALA A 54 -16.41 3.74 35.96
N SER A 55 -15.78 4.89 36.23
CA SER A 55 -14.70 5.47 35.41
C SER A 55 -13.44 4.60 35.28
N SER A 56 -13.28 3.58 36.12
CA SER A 56 -12.14 2.65 36.10
C SER A 56 -12.45 1.28 35.50
N ASN A 57 -13.68 1.06 35.03
CA ASN A 57 -14.12 -0.17 34.36
C ASN A 57 -14.61 0.12 32.95
N ALA A 58 -14.73 -0.94 32.14
CA ALA A 58 -15.43 -0.85 30.86
C ALA A 58 -16.94 -0.66 31.09
N ILE A 59 -17.60 0.13 30.25
CA ILE A 59 -19.05 0.36 30.29
C ILE A 59 -19.66 -0.32 29.05
N ASN A 60 -20.46 -1.35 29.25
CA ASN A 60 -21.09 -2.10 28.16
C ASN A 60 -22.53 -1.66 27.96
N VAL A 61 -22.87 -1.38 26.70
CA VAL A 61 -24.22 -1.06 26.25
C VAL A 61 -24.67 -2.15 25.28
N GLU A 62 -25.92 -2.61 25.40
CA GLU A 62 -26.51 -3.55 24.44
C GLU A 62 -27.20 -2.77 23.31
N LEU A 63 -26.67 -2.92 22.10
CA LEU A 63 -27.15 -2.28 20.86
C LEU A 63 -27.83 -3.28 19.95
N GLY A 64 -28.87 -2.82 19.25
CA GLY A 64 -29.50 -3.62 18.21
C GLY A 64 -30.21 -4.87 18.75
N GLY A 65 -30.12 -5.96 17.99
CA GLY A 65 -30.93 -7.17 18.17
C GLY A 65 -32.31 -7.00 17.56
N TYR A 66 -32.79 -8.02 16.87
CA TYR A 66 -33.95 -7.91 15.98
C TYR A 66 -35.23 -7.38 16.64
N PRO A 67 -35.59 -7.78 17.87
CA PRO A 67 -36.76 -7.23 18.57
C PRO A 67 -36.65 -5.71 18.81
N ARG A 68 -35.45 -5.20 19.08
CA ARG A 68 -35.21 -3.76 19.26
C ARG A 68 -35.13 -3.02 17.93
N ILE A 69 -34.62 -3.67 16.88
CA ILE A 69 -34.62 -3.14 15.52
C ILE A 69 -36.07 -2.98 15.02
N VAL A 70 -36.97 -3.95 15.26
CA VAL A 70 -38.41 -3.82 14.92
C VAL A 70 -39.04 -2.60 15.59
N SER A 71 -38.88 -2.44 16.92
CA SER A 71 -39.34 -1.25 17.62
C SER A 71 -38.69 0.05 17.13
N GLY A 72 -37.39 0.01 16.80
CA GLY A 72 -36.62 1.15 16.31
C GLY A 72 -37.11 1.65 14.95
N TYR A 73 -37.30 0.74 14.00
CA TYR A 73 -37.92 1.03 12.71
C TYR A 73 -39.35 1.54 12.85
N ALA A 74 -40.16 0.96 13.76
CA ALA A 74 -41.51 1.43 14.02
C ALA A 74 -41.52 2.87 14.57
N LYS A 75 -40.59 3.19 15.48
CA LYS A 75 -40.41 4.55 16.02
C LYS A 75 -39.99 5.54 14.92
N LEU A 76 -38.91 5.23 14.18
CA LEU A 76 -38.39 6.09 13.12
C LEU A 76 -39.42 6.32 12.00
N LYS A 77 -40.16 5.26 11.62
CA LYS A 77 -41.26 5.38 10.66
C LYS A 77 -42.33 6.36 11.15
N ASN A 78 -42.76 6.24 12.41
CA ASN A 78 -43.75 7.14 12.99
C ASN A 78 -43.22 8.59 13.10
N ASP A 79 -41.95 8.79 13.47
CA ASP A 79 -41.32 10.10 13.53
C ASP A 79 -41.30 10.75 12.12
N ALA A 80 -40.89 10.00 11.09
CA ALA A 80 -40.85 10.46 9.70
C ALA A 80 -42.26 10.75 9.11
N GLU A 81 -43.24 9.88 9.36
CA GLU A 81 -44.64 10.11 8.94
C GLU A 81 -45.25 11.33 9.66
N THR A 82 -44.90 11.55 10.93
CA THR A 82 -45.29 12.76 11.70
C THR A 82 -44.65 14.02 11.12
N ALA A 83 -43.42 13.93 10.60
CA ALA A 83 -42.75 14.99 9.86
C ALA A 83 -43.29 15.17 8.41
N GLY A 84 -44.29 14.40 8.00
CA GLY A 84 -44.89 14.47 6.67
C GLY A 84 -44.07 13.81 5.56
N ARG A 85 -43.06 12.99 5.91
CA ARG A 85 -42.21 12.25 4.98
C ARG A 85 -42.85 10.87 4.70
N SER A 86 -42.72 10.40 3.46
CA SER A 86 -43.02 8.99 3.14
C SER A 86 -41.86 8.10 3.57
N VAL A 87 -42.10 6.80 3.82
CA VAL A 87 -41.08 5.88 4.34
C VAL A 87 -40.91 4.67 3.43
N LEU A 88 -39.65 4.25 3.21
CA LEU A 88 -39.27 2.95 2.67
C LEU A 88 -38.34 2.23 3.65
N LYS A 89 -38.39 0.91 3.68
CA LYS A 89 -37.53 0.03 4.49
C LYS A 89 -36.79 -0.95 3.59
N LEU A 90 -35.46 -0.85 3.51
CA LEU A 90 -34.65 -1.61 2.56
C LEU A 90 -33.56 -2.42 3.27
N HIS A 91 -33.24 -3.61 2.75
CA HIS A 91 -32.13 -4.42 3.27
C HIS A 91 -31.12 -4.72 2.15
N ALA A 92 -29.85 -4.34 2.38
CA ALA A 92 -28.81 -4.33 1.36
C ALA A 92 -27.90 -5.57 1.39
N GLY A 93 -28.48 -6.77 1.31
CA GLY A 93 -27.74 -8.06 1.26
C GLY A 93 -27.14 -8.51 2.59
N ASP A 94 -26.61 -9.73 2.59
CA ASP A 94 -26.00 -10.45 3.72
C ASP A 94 -26.88 -10.44 4.97
N ALA A 95 -28.08 -10.97 4.79
CA ALA A 95 -28.96 -11.29 5.89
C ALA A 95 -28.48 -12.54 6.65
N ILE A 96 -28.04 -13.55 5.91
CA ILE A 96 -27.74 -14.88 6.45
C ILE A 96 -26.24 -15.15 6.59
N THR A 97 -25.91 -16.19 7.37
CA THR A 97 -24.55 -16.61 7.79
C THR A 97 -23.90 -15.68 8.82
N GLY A 98 -23.23 -16.24 9.84
CA GLY A 98 -22.47 -15.47 10.82
C GLY A 98 -22.68 -15.88 12.29
N THR A 99 -23.79 -16.55 12.60
CA THR A 99 -24.07 -17.07 13.96
C THR A 99 -24.68 -18.48 13.92
N ALA A 100 -24.81 -19.10 15.11
CA ALA A 100 -25.48 -20.40 15.27
C ALA A 100 -26.91 -20.45 14.72
N TYR A 101 -27.63 -19.30 14.65
CA TYR A 101 -28.96 -19.24 14.03
C TYR A 101 -28.93 -19.70 12.57
N TYR A 102 -27.93 -19.25 11.79
CA TYR A 102 -27.77 -19.73 10.43
C TYR A 102 -27.40 -21.21 10.39
N SER A 103 -26.39 -21.61 11.16
CA SER A 103 -25.88 -22.98 11.18
C SER A 103 -26.99 -24.01 11.43
N MET A 104 -27.91 -23.68 12.34
CA MET A 104 -28.97 -24.55 12.82
C MET A 104 -30.27 -24.46 11.99
N PHE A 105 -30.67 -23.24 11.57
CA PHE A 105 -31.97 -23.02 10.93
C PHE A 105 -31.91 -22.67 9.44
N LYS A 106 -30.71 -22.50 8.88
CA LYS A 106 -30.45 -22.28 7.44
C LYS A 106 -31.34 -21.17 6.85
N GLY A 107 -31.28 -20.00 7.48
CA GLY A 107 -32.02 -18.80 7.09
C GLY A 107 -33.46 -18.71 7.63
N GLU A 108 -34.01 -19.73 8.30
CA GLU A 108 -35.41 -19.69 8.76
C GLU A 108 -35.66 -18.66 9.87
N ALA A 109 -34.76 -18.60 10.86
CA ALA A 109 -34.86 -17.63 11.94
C ALA A 109 -34.73 -16.20 11.38
N ASP A 110 -33.79 -16.00 10.46
CA ASP A 110 -33.52 -14.74 9.76
C ASP A 110 -34.74 -14.28 8.94
N ALA A 111 -35.27 -15.16 8.09
CA ALA A 111 -36.47 -14.92 7.29
C ALA A 111 -37.69 -14.60 8.17
N LYS A 112 -37.87 -15.32 9.28
CA LYS A 112 -38.93 -15.06 10.26
C LYS A 112 -38.76 -13.67 10.90
N MET A 113 -37.56 -13.31 11.34
CA MET A 113 -37.28 -11.98 11.90
C MET A 113 -37.50 -10.86 10.86
N MET A 114 -36.98 -11.01 9.64
CA MET A 114 -37.18 -10.06 8.53
C MET A 114 -38.66 -9.87 8.18
N SER A 115 -39.45 -10.94 8.19
CA SER A 115 -40.90 -10.89 7.90
C SER A 115 -41.75 -10.24 8.99
N LEU A 116 -41.20 -10.04 10.21
CA LEU A 116 -41.84 -9.25 11.26
C LEU A 116 -41.57 -7.75 11.07
N LEU A 117 -40.40 -7.40 10.51
CA LEU A 117 -40.03 -6.02 10.18
C LEU A 117 -40.63 -5.54 8.84
N CYS A 118 -40.88 -6.45 7.90
CA CYS A 118 -41.48 -6.20 6.59
C CYS A 118 -40.72 -5.20 5.72
N PHE A 119 -39.57 -5.61 5.17
CA PHE A 119 -38.84 -4.81 4.18
C PHE A 119 -39.62 -4.66 2.88
N ASP A 120 -39.56 -3.47 2.29
CA ASP A 120 -40.17 -3.11 1.01
C ASP A 120 -39.38 -3.66 -0.18
N ALA A 121 -38.07 -3.91 0.00
CA ALA A 121 -37.23 -4.73 -0.86
C ALA A 121 -35.97 -5.25 -0.12
N PHE A 122 -35.44 -6.38 -0.60
CA PHE A 122 -34.16 -6.97 -0.18
C PHE A 122 -33.31 -7.22 -1.43
N THR A 123 -32.06 -6.75 -1.47
CA THR A 123 -31.09 -7.22 -2.49
C THR A 123 -30.36 -8.46 -1.98
N LEU A 124 -29.86 -9.29 -2.90
CA LEU A 124 -28.91 -10.34 -2.55
C LEU A 124 -27.54 -9.75 -2.28
N GLY A 125 -26.86 -10.29 -1.26
CA GLY A 125 -25.42 -10.20 -1.07
C GLY A 125 -24.71 -11.52 -1.34
N ASN A 126 -23.42 -11.58 -1.03
CA ASN A 126 -22.61 -12.74 -1.40
C ASN A 126 -22.87 -13.96 -0.51
N HIS A 127 -23.20 -13.76 0.77
CA HIS A 127 -23.42 -14.86 1.72
C HIS A 127 -24.79 -15.54 1.56
N GLU A 128 -25.71 -14.92 0.83
CA GLU A 128 -26.94 -15.57 0.41
C GLU A 128 -26.70 -16.85 -0.44
N PHE A 129 -25.52 -16.99 -1.05
CA PHE A 129 -25.15 -18.13 -1.89
C PHE A 129 -24.31 -19.22 -1.19
N ASP A 130 -24.03 -19.13 0.11
CA ASP A 130 -23.03 -19.98 0.78
C ASP A 130 -23.34 -21.48 0.76
N ASP A 131 -24.61 -21.84 0.99
CA ASP A 131 -25.12 -23.21 0.82
C ASP A 131 -25.81 -23.42 -0.56
N GLY A 132 -25.59 -22.48 -1.49
CA GLY A 132 -26.04 -22.51 -2.89
C GLY A 132 -27.52 -22.21 -3.13
N ASP A 133 -27.88 -22.09 -4.42
CA ASP A 133 -29.20 -21.67 -4.92
C ASP A 133 -30.38 -22.36 -4.25
N GLN A 134 -30.27 -23.63 -3.86
CA GLN A 134 -31.37 -24.37 -3.22
C GLN A 134 -31.60 -23.91 -1.77
N ALA A 135 -30.55 -23.60 -1.02
CA ALA A 135 -30.67 -23.01 0.31
C ALA A 135 -31.25 -21.59 0.21
N LEU A 136 -30.73 -20.78 -0.72
CA LEU A 136 -31.25 -19.44 -1.00
C LEU A 136 -32.72 -19.45 -1.41
N ALA A 137 -33.11 -20.36 -2.31
CA ALA A 137 -34.51 -20.54 -2.72
C ALA A 137 -35.43 -20.85 -1.53
N ASN A 138 -34.98 -21.67 -0.58
CA ASN A 138 -35.71 -22.00 0.64
C ASN A 138 -35.81 -20.80 1.59
N PHE A 139 -34.75 -20.00 1.71
CA PHE A 139 -34.76 -18.75 2.48
C PHE A 139 -35.76 -17.74 1.92
N ILE A 140 -35.75 -17.52 0.60
CA ILE A 140 -36.70 -16.62 -0.09
C ILE A 140 -38.14 -17.09 0.09
N ASP A 141 -38.40 -18.40 -0.04
CA ASP A 141 -39.73 -18.97 0.19
C ASP A 141 -40.21 -18.75 1.63
N LYS A 142 -39.33 -18.86 2.63
CA LYS A 142 -39.66 -18.55 4.03
C LYS A 142 -39.93 -17.06 4.23
N LEU A 143 -39.06 -16.18 3.71
CA LEU A 143 -39.20 -14.72 3.80
C LEU A 143 -40.55 -14.25 3.23
N GLN A 144 -41.00 -14.85 2.12
CA GLN A 144 -42.25 -14.48 1.44
C GLN A 144 -43.50 -15.18 1.99
N SER A 145 -43.37 -16.31 2.69
CA SER A 145 -44.52 -17.11 3.17
C SER A 145 -44.94 -16.85 4.62
N VAL A 146 -44.05 -16.35 5.49
CA VAL A 146 -44.36 -16.16 6.92
C VAL A 146 -45.46 -15.12 7.15
N ASN A 147 -45.52 -14.07 6.33
CA ASN A 147 -46.59 -13.07 6.39
C ASN A 147 -47.04 -12.67 4.98
N ALA A 148 -48.20 -13.18 4.54
CA ALA A 148 -48.76 -12.90 3.21
C ALA A 148 -49.10 -11.41 2.95
N SER A 149 -49.15 -10.57 4.00
CA SER A 149 -49.31 -9.11 3.88
C SER A 149 -47.98 -8.38 3.61
N CYS A 150 -46.88 -9.13 3.51
CA CYS A 150 -45.51 -8.69 3.75
C CYS A 150 -44.53 -9.64 3.01
N ALA A 151 -44.85 -9.96 1.76
CA ALA A 151 -43.96 -10.72 0.90
C ALA A 151 -42.85 -9.81 0.36
N THR A 152 -41.74 -9.69 1.10
CA THR A 152 -40.58 -8.87 0.68
C THR A 152 -40.08 -9.33 -0.70
N PRO A 153 -40.04 -8.44 -1.71
CA PRO A 153 -39.50 -8.76 -3.02
C PRO A 153 -37.98 -8.81 -2.96
N VAL A 154 -37.41 -9.78 -3.67
CA VAL A 154 -35.95 -9.95 -3.77
C VAL A 154 -35.48 -9.44 -5.11
N VAL A 155 -34.57 -8.46 -5.09
CA VAL A 155 -34.06 -7.76 -6.28
C VAL A 155 -32.58 -8.08 -6.52
N ALA A 156 -32.21 -8.44 -7.74
CA ALA A 156 -30.83 -8.66 -8.16
C ALA A 156 -30.73 -8.58 -9.70
N ALA A 157 -30.43 -7.41 -10.24
CA ALA A 157 -30.43 -7.14 -11.68
C ALA A 157 -29.30 -7.83 -12.44
N ASN A 158 -28.17 -8.09 -11.77
CA ASN A 158 -26.98 -8.71 -12.34
C ASN A 158 -26.88 -10.23 -12.10
N VAL A 159 -27.72 -10.82 -11.25
CA VAL A 159 -27.80 -12.26 -11.01
C VAL A 159 -28.69 -12.91 -12.07
N VAL A 160 -28.14 -13.89 -12.80
CA VAL A 160 -28.84 -14.64 -13.85
C VAL A 160 -28.78 -16.13 -13.50
N PRO A 161 -29.85 -16.69 -12.89
CA PRO A 161 -29.93 -18.11 -12.57
C PRO A 161 -29.95 -18.99 -13.82
N ALA A 162 -29.37 -20.19 -13.74
CA ALA A 162 -29.56 -21.22 -14.75
C ALA A 162 -31.05 -21.56 -14.93
N ALA A 163 -31.46 -22.02 -16.11
CA ALA A 163 -32.85 -22.46 -16.35
C ALA A 163 -33.29 -23.65 -15.46
N THR A 164 -32.34 -24.36 -14.85
CA THR A 164 -32.55 -25.45 -13.88
C THR A 164 -32.39 -25.02 -12.42
N SER A 165 -32.04 -23.74 -12.16
CA SER A 165 -31.86 -23.24 -10.79
C SER A 165 -33.21 -23.10 -10.08
N PRO A 166 -33.31 -23.43 -8.78
CA PRO A 166 -34.51 -23.19 -7.98
C PRO A 166 -34.80 -21.69 -7.73
N LEU A 167 -33.90 -20.77 -8.14
CA LEU A 167 -34.11 -19.32 -8.09
C LEU A 167 -34.95 -18.77 -9.27
N VAL A 168 -35.21 -19.58 -10.30
CA VAL A 168 -36.02 -19.17 -11.45
C VAL A 168 -37.42 -18.75 -11.00
N GLY A 169 -37.76 -17.48 -11.24
CA GLY A 169 -39.04 -16.89 -10.84
C GLY A 169 -39.12 -16.40 -9.39
N LYS A 170 -38.05 -16.51 -8.60
CA LYS A 170 -37.95 -15.96 -7.23
C LYS A 170 -37.29 -14.58 -7.16
N LEU A 171 -36.44 -14.27 -8.14
CA LEU A 171 -35.71 -13.01 -8.23
C LEU A 171 -36.35 -12.08 -9.27
N SER A 172 -36.45 -10.80 -8.93
CA SER A 172 -36.71 -9.71 -9.88
C SER A 172 -35.43 -8.92 -10.10
N LYS A 173 -35.33 -8.16 -11.20
CA LYS A 173 -34.22 -7.21 -11.37
C LYS A 173 -34.45 -5.92 -10.59
N SER A 174 -35.69 -5.44 -10.63
CA SER A 174 -36.18 -4.28 -9.91
C SER A 174 -37.61 -4.51 -9.39
N VAL A 175 -38.05 -3.62 -8.50
CA VAL A 175 -39.46 -3.47 -8.10
C VAL A 175 -39.85 -1.99 -8.17
N VAL A 176 -41.12 -1.72 -8.44
CA VAL A 176 -41.65 -0.34 -8.52
C VAL A 176 -42.74 -0.17 -7.47
N LEU A 177 -42.51 0.75 -6.53
CA LEU A 177 -43.39 0.98 -5.38
C LEU A 177 -44.07 2.36 -5.46
N ALA A 178 -45.32 2.43 -5.00
CA ALA A 178 -46.08 3.66 -4.92
C ALA A 178 -45.85 4.34 -3.56
N VAL A 179 -45.02 5.38 -3.51
CA VAL A 179 -44.53 6.04 -2.30
C VAL A 179 -44.92 7.53 -2.36
N GLY A 180 -45.65 8.03 -1.36
CA GLY A 180 -46.17 9.41 -1.37
C GLY A 180 -47.08 9.76 -2.56
N GLY A 181 -47.62 8.75 -3.27
CA GLY A 181 -48.36 8.94 -4.51
C GLY A 181 -47.49 9.15 -5.76
N GLN A 182 -46.17 8.91 -5.67
CA GLN A 182 -45.22 8.83 -6.78
C GLN A 182 -44.73 7.39 -6.97
N GLN A 183 -44.19 7.06 -8.13
CA GLN A 183 -43.55 5.76 -8.37
C GLN A 183 -42.05 5.87 -8.06
N VAL A 184 -41.50 4.94 -7.28
CA VAL A 184 -40.07 4.81 -7.00
C VAL A 184 -39.61 3.44 -7.51
N GLY A 185 -38.58 3.43 -8.36
CA GLY A 185 -37.94 2.22 -8.85
C GLY A 185 -36.80 1.80 -7.91
N ILE A 186 -36.75 0.54 -7.54
CA ILE A 186 -35.72 -0.04 -6.67
C ILE A 186 -35.02 -1.16 -7.45
N VAL A 187 -33.73 -1.00 -7.70
CA VAL A 187 -32.90 -1.92 -8.50
C VAL A 187 -31.89 -2.60 -7.57
N GLY A 188 -31.78 -3.94 -7.60
CA GLY A 188 -30.82 -4.69 -6.78
C GLY A 188 -29.51 -5.00 -7.52
N ILE A 189 -28.36 -5.01 -6.85
CA ILE A 189 -27.07 -5.44 -7.40
C ILE A 189 -26.27 -6.21 -6.33
N ASP A 190 -25.72 -7.36 -6.72
CA ASP A 190 -24.79 -8.18 -5.91
C ASP A 190 -23.34 -8.09 -6.46
N VAL A 191 -22.34 -8.34 -5.62
CA VAL A 191 -20.91 -8.26 -5.96
C VAL A 191 -20.44 -9.46 -6.78
N ARG A 192 -20.18 -9.24 -8.07
CA ARG A 192 -19.90 -10.32 -9.01
C ARG A 192 -18.72 -11.18 -8.61
N ASN A 193 -17.59 -10.56 -8.29
CA ASN A 193 -16.34 -11.30 -8.11
C ASN A 193 -16.26 -12.01 -6.74
N LYS A 194 -16.78 -11.40 -5.66
CA LYS A 194 -16.78 -12.01 -4.32
C LYS A 194 -17.74 -13.19 -4.28
N THR A 195 -18.98 -13.05 -4.75
CA THR A 195 -19.96 -14.15 -4.80
C THR A 195 -19.49 -15.34 -5.64
N LEU A 196 -18.83 -15.11 -6.78
CA LEU A 196 -18.33 -16.19 -7.65
C LEU A 196 -17.05 -16.89 -7.13
N LEU A 197 -16.29 -16.28 -6.23
CA LEU A 197 -14.99 -16.81 -5.75
C LEU A 197 -15.02 -17.29 -4.29
N SER A 198 -15.86 -16.68 -3.46
CA SER A 198 -15.87 -16.87 -2.00
C SER A 198 -17.17 -17.49 -1.48
N SER A 199 -18.16 -17.75 -2.34
CA SER A 199 -19.43 -18.40 -1.99
C SER A 199 -19.75 -19.54 -2.97
N SER A 200 -20.95 -20.13 -2.90
CA SER A 200 -21.32 -21.38 -3.59
C SER A 200 -22.49 -21.29 -4.58
N PRO A 201 -22.59 -20.28 -5.47
CA PRO A 201 -23.65 -20.24 -6.48
C PRO A 201 -23.62 -21.49 -7.37
N SER A 202 -24.79 -22.03 -7.70
CA SER A 202 -24.92 -23.31 -8.40
C SER A 202 -24.39 -23.24 -9.83
N ALA A 203 -23.90 -24.37 -10.33
CA ALA A 203 -23.35 -24.48 -11.68
C ALA A 203 -24.31 -23.94 -12.75
N GLY A 204 -23.92 -22.84 -13.40
CA GLY A 204 -24.68 -22.16 -14.45
C GLY A 204 -25.47 -20.93 -13.99
N THR A 205 -25.59 -20.68 -12.69
CA THR A 205 -25.99 -19.36 -12.17
C THR A 205 -24.80 -18.41 -12.34
N THR A 206 -25.04 -17.26 -12.96
CA THR A 206 -23.96 -16.32 -13.35
C THR A 206 -24.24 -14.92 -12.84
N LEU A 207 -23.18 -14.24 -12.40
CA LEU A 207 -23.23 -12.82 -12.10
C LEU A 207 -22.61 -12.03 -13.26
N THR A 208 -23.40 -11.09 -13.79
CA THR A 208 -23.01 -10.19 -14.88
C THR A 208 -22.37 -8.91 -14.33
N ASP A 209 -21.72 -8.15 -15.21
CA ASP A 209 -21.10 -6.86 -14.88
C ASP A 209 -22.12 -5.91 -14.21
N GLU A 210 -21.77 -5.46 -13.00
CA GLU A 210 -22.62 -4.71 -12.10
C GLU A 210 -23.12 -3.41 -12.75
N ARG A 211 -22.21 -2.67 -13.40
CA ARG A 211 -22.53 -1.41 -14.09
C ARG A 211 -23.48 -1.62 -15.26
N THR A 212 -23.20 -2.62 -16.10
CA THR A 212 -23.97 -2.91 -17.31
C THR A 212 -25.39 -3.36 -16.94
N ALA A 213 -25.52 -4.20 -15.91
CA ALA A 213 -26.80 -4.65 -15.40
C ALA A 213 -27.60 -3.50 -14.75
N ALA A 214 -26.97 -2.68 -13.90
CA ALA A 214 -27.59 -1.53 -13.27
C ALA A 214 -28.11 -0.54 -14.32
N GLN A 215 -27.26 -0.06 -15.23
CA GLN A 215 -27.67 0.93 -16.24
C GLN A 215 -28.79 0.41 -17.14
N ALA A 216 -28.76 -0.86 -17.54
CA ALA A 216 -29.81 -1.44 -18.39
C ALA A 216 -31.19 -1.48 -17.70
N GLU A 217 -31.23 -1.75 -16.39
CA GLU A 217 -32.47 -1.75 -15.61
C GLU A 217 -32.96 -0.33 -15.31
N ILE A 218 -32.04 0.60 -15.02
CA ILE A 218 -32.34 2.02 -14.82
C ILE A 218 -32.91 2.63 -16.12
N ASP A 219 -32.26 2.42 -17.26
CA ASP A 219 -32.75 2.88 -18.58
C ASP A 219 -34.16 2.32 -18.89
N MET A 220 -34.45 1.09 -18.45
CA MET A 220 -35.76 0.45 -18.61
C MET A 220 -36.83 1.10 -17.74
N LEU A 221 -36.53 1.43 -16.47
CA LEU A 221 -37.44 2.14 -15.56
C LEU A 221 -37.71 3.58 -16.01
N LEU A 222 -36.67 4.31 -16.43
CA LEU A 222 -36.80 5.65 -17.02
C LEU A 222 -37.67 5.62 -18.28
N GLY A 223 -37.54 4.58 -19.11
CA GLY A 223 -38.41 4.33 -20.27
C GLY A 223 -39.88 4.13 -19.92
N GLN A 224 -40.21 3.76 -18.67
CA GLN A 224 -41.57 3.67 -18.13
C GLN A 224 -42.05 4.97 -17.45
N SER A 225 -41.29 6.06 -17.55
CA SER A 225 -41.53 7.33 -16.82
C SER A 225 -41.46 7.18 -15.29
N ILE A 226 -40.58 6.30 -14.79
CA ILE A 226 -40.22 6.19 -13.38
C ILE A 226 -38.89 6.93 -13.22
N ASP A 227 -38.95 8.09 -12.57
CA ASP A 227 -37.90 9.12 -12.55
C ASP A 227 -37.20 9.25 -11.17
N LYS A 228 -37.45 8.31 -10.26
CA LYS A 228 -36.88 8.25 -8.90
C LYS A 228 -36.34 6.85 -8.68
N ILE A 229 -35.02 6.72 -8.65
CA ILE A 229 -34.29 5.45 -8.76
C ILE A 229 -33.38 5.25 -7.56
N VAL A 230 -33.73 4.24 -6.75
CA VAL A 230 -32.93 3.74 -5.64
C VAL A 230 -32.20 2.48 -6.10
N LEU A 231 -30.87 2.49 -6.04
CA LEU A 231 -30.05 1.31 -6.19
C LEU A 231 -29.81 0.71 -4.79
N VAL A 232 -30.09 -0.57 -4.61
CA VAL A 232 -29.76 -1.32 -3.40
C VAL A 232 -28.65 -2.27 -3.77
N THR A 233 -27.45 -2.02 -3.28
CA THR A 233 -26.22 -2.67 -3.70
C THR A 233 -25.62 -3.48 -2.56
N HIS A 234 -24.89 -4.53 -2.91
CA HIS A 234 -24.08 -5.28 -1.97
C HIS A 234 -22.70 -5.49 -2.60
N MET A 235 -21.88 -4.42 -2.61
CA MET A 235 -20.59 -4.42 -3.31
C MET A 235 -19.47 -3.58 -2.69
N GLY A 236 -19.72 -3.01 -1.52
CA GLY A 236 -18.76 -2.23 -0.76
C GLY A 236 -18.79 -0.75 -1.10
N TYR A 237 -18.67 0.08 -0.07
CA TYR A 237 -18.82 1.54 -0.12
C TYR A 237 -17.90 2.22 -1.14
N ASP A 238 -16.62 1.83 -1.23
CA ASP A 238 -15.69 2.36 -2.25
C ASP A 238 -16.10 1.97 -3.68
N SER A 239 -16.68 0.79 -3.86
CA SER A 239 -17.20 0.31 -5.14
C SER A 239 -18.49 1.04 -5.52
N ASP A 240 -19.40 1.27 -4.56
CA ASP A 240 -20.62 2.06 -4.74
C ASP A 240 -20.28 3.46 -5.25
N MET A 241 -19.37 4.16 -4.54
CA MET A 241 -18.87 5.48 -4.92
C MET A 241 -18.21 5.48 -6.32
N SER A 242 -17.40 4.46 -6.62
CA SER A 242 -16.75 4.31 -7.93
C SER A 242 -17.75 4.04 -9.05
N LEU A 243 -18.80 3.26 -8.78
CA LEU A 243 -19.84 2.91 -9.74
C LEU A 243 -20.76 4.10 -10.04
N MET A 244 -21.20 4.85 -9.02
CA MET A 244 -22.18 5.94 -9.19
C MET A 244 -21.67 7.07 -10.07
N ALA A 245 -20.38 7.39 -10.02
CA ALA A 245 -19.75 8.36 -10.93
C ALA A 245 -19.86 7.97 -12.42
N THR A 246 -20.30 6.74 -12.72
CA THR A 246 -20.36 6.17 -14.08
C THR A 246 -21.76 5.78 -14.55
N LEU A 247 -22.77 5.84 -13.68
CA LEU A 247 -24.18 5.56 -13.96
C LEU A 247 -24.95 6.86 -14.22
N ARG A 248 -26.05 6.75 -14.98
CA ARG A 248 -26.98 7.84 -15.30
C ARG A 248 -28.37 7.53 -14.76
N GLY A 249 -29.08 8.55 -14.31
CA GLY A 249 -30.44 8.44 -13.75
C GLY A 249 -30.57 7.61 -12.48
N VAL A 250 -29.49 7.46 -11.70
CA VAL A 250 -29.52 6.94 -10.32
C VAL A 250 -29.52 8.12 -9.34
N ASP A 251 -30.33 8.03 -8.29
CA ASP A 251 -30.56 9.13 -7.33
C ASP A 251 -30.10 8.78 -5.91
N VAL A 252 -30.20 7.51 -5.52
CA VAL A 252 -29.86 7.02 -4.18
C VAL A 252 -29.18 5.66 -4.26
N VAL A 253 -28.19 5.41 -3.41
CA VAL A 253 -27.59 4.10 -3.16
C VAL A 253 -27.70 3.72 -1.69
N ILE A 254 -28.21 2.51 -1.46
CA ILE A 254 -28.24 1.84 -0.16
C ILE A 254 -27.32 0.61 -0.26
N GLY A 255 -26.12 0.68 0.33
CA GLY A 255 -25.07 -0.32 0.15
C GLY A 255 -24.86 -1.30 1.32
N GLY A 256 -24.09 -2.35 1.06
CA GLY A 256 -23.55 -3.32 2.03
C GLY A 256 -22.16 -3.85 1.64
N ASP A 257 -21.81 -5.07 2.05
CA ASP A 257 -20.57 -5.85 1.79
C ASP A 257 -19.32 -5.38 2.55
N SER A 258 -19.09 -4.07 2.64
CA SER A 258 -17.89 -3.50 3.29
C SER A 258 -18.08 -3.17 4.76
N HIS A 259 -19.22 -3.52 5.36
CA HIS A 259 -19.56 -3.28 6.77
C HIS A 259 -19.33 -1.81 7.19
N SER A 260 -19.51 -0.85 6.29
CA SER A 260 -18.99 0.50 6.50
C SER A 260 -19.91 1.32 7.41
N LEU A 261 -19.40 1.69 8.58
CA LEU A 261 -20.03 2.73 9.40
C LEU A 261 -19.72 4.09 8.77
N LEU A 262 -20.76 4.75 8.27
CA LEU A 262 -20.74 6.15 7.85
C LEU A 262 -21.36 7.02 8.95
N GLY A 263 -20.81 8.21 9.14
CA GLY A 263 -21.22 9.10 10.22
C GLY A 263 -20.43 10.40 10.22
N ASP A 264 -20.91 11.36 11.01
CA ASP A 264 -20.32 12.67 11.16
C ASP A 264 -19.38 12.73 12.37
N ASN A 265 -19.07 13.94 12.84
CA ASN A 265 -18.25 14.11 14.05
C ASN A 265 -18.93 13.59 15.33
N THR A 266 -20.27 13.59 15.42
CA THR A 266 -20.97 13.03 16.60
C THR A 266 -20.83 11.50 16.65
N THR A 267 -20.78 10.82 15.50
CA THR A 267 -20.46 9.38 15.45
C THR A 267 -19.02 9.11 15.89
N ARG A 268 -18.08 9.97 15.49
CA ARG A 268 -16.66 9.88 15.89
C ARG A 268 -16.45 10.08 17.39
N GLU A 269 -17.28 10.87 18.05
CA GLU A 269 -17.20 11.07 19.51
C GLU A 269 -17.39 9.76 20.30
N VAL A 270 -18.12 8.77 19.76
CA VAL A 270 -18.45 7.50 20.46
C VAL A 270 -17.40 6.39 20.24
N ASP A 271 -16.29 6.69 19.55
CA ASP A 271 -15.15 5.77 19.30
C ASP A 271 -15.45 4.52 18.45
N PHE A 272 -16.50 4.55 17.64
CA PHE A 272 -16.76 3.50 16.66
C PHE A 272 -15.82 3.67 15.46
N SER A 273 -14.57 3.22 15.62
CA SER A 273 -13.50 3.35 14.64
C SER A 273 -13.31 2.06 13.81
N PRO A 274 -13.15 2.13 12.48
CA PRO A 274 -13.08 3.34 11.65
C PRO A 274 -14.46 3.83 11.13
N ILE A 275 -14.63 5.16 11.07
CA ILE A 275 -15.68 5.82 10.29
C ILE A 275 -15.19 5.99 8.84
N HIS A 276 -15.92 5.45 7.88
CA HIS A 276 -15.47 5.33 6.48
C HIS A 276 -15.83 6.54 5.61
N GLY A 277 -16.84 7.32 6.00
CA GLY A 277 -17.33 8.49 5.27
C GLY A 277 -18.45 9.20 6.02
N GLU A 278 -18.92 10.32 5.47
CA GLU A 278 -20.04 11.08 6.05
C GLU A 278 -21.38 10.39 5.76
N TYR A 279 -22.35 10.55 6.65
CA TYR A 279 -23.73 10.09 6.42
C TYR A 279 -24.64 11.30 6.16
N ALA A 280 -25.34 11.42 5.03
CA ALA A 280 -25.15 10.66 3.79
C ALA A 280 -23.91 11.15 3.03
N THR A 281 -23.25 10.26 2.28
CA THR A 281 -22.20 10.70 1.36
C THR A 281 -22.85 11.27 0.11
N VAL A 282 -22.52 12.51 -0.21
CA VAL A 282 -23.15 13.26 -1.30
C VAL A 282 -22.19 13.41 -2.46
N MET A 283 -22.61 12.96 -3.64
CA MET A 283 -21.80 13.00 -4.85
C MET A 283 -22.65 13.33 -6.09
N SER A 284 -22.05 13.24 -7.28
CA SER A 284 -22.76 13.39 -8.56
C SER A 284 -22.67 12.13 -9.41
N ASN A 285 -23.79 11.78 -10.07
CA ASN A 285 -23.81 10.75 -11.11
C ASN A 285 -23.25 11.26 -12.45
N ALA A 286 -23.23 10.41 -13.48
CA ALA A 286 -22.68 10.76 -14.80
C ALA A 286 -23.52 11.79 -15.59
N ASP A 287 -24.75 12.11 -15.15
CA ASP A 287 -25.54 13.23 -15.68
C ASP A 287 -25.24 14.56 -14.94
N GLY A 288 -24.40 14.53 -13.89
CA GLY A 288 -24.12 15.67 -13.02
C GLY A 288 -25.19 15.95 -11.96
N LYS A 289 -26.17 15.04 -11.79
CA LYS A 289 -27.22 15.15 -10.76
C LYS A 289 -26.71 14.66 -9.41
N LEU A 290 -27.29 15.17 -8.32
CA LEU A 290 -26.95 14.81 -6.95
C LEU A 290 -27.35 13.37 -6.63
N VAL A 291 -26.49 12.63 -5.91
CA VAL A 291 -26.77 11.27 -5.42
C VAL A 291 -26.44 11.17 -3.94
N CYS A 292 -27.30 10.48 -3.20
CA CYS A 292 -27.08 10.11 -1.80
C CYS A 292 -26.56 8.66 -1.72
N VAL A 293 -25.39 8.42 -1.14
CA VAL A 293 -24.82 7.08 -0.89
C VAL A 293 -24.74 6.83 0.62
N VAL A 294 -25.26 5.69 1.08
CA VAL A 294 -25.29 5.32 2.50
C VAL A 294 -25.04 3.82 2.75
N GLN A 295 -24.44 3.51 3.90
CA GLN A 295 -24.40 2.18 4.54
C GLN A 295 -24.69 2.34 6.04
N ALA A 296 -25.10 1.26 6.72
CA ALA A 296 -25.55 1.24 8.11
C ALA A 296 -24.74 0.26 8.99
N TRP A 297 -23.42 0.20 8.79
CA TRP A 297 -22.47 -0.63 9.55
C TRP A 297 -22.71 -2.14 9.36
N GLU A 298 -22.96 -2.91 10.41
CA GLU A 298 -23.03 -4.38 10.40
C GLU A 298 -23.90 -4.93 11.56
N TYR A 299 -24.25 -6.22 11.47
CA TYR A 299 -24.72 -7.07 12.59
C TYR A 299 -25.94 -6.54 13.36
N ASN A 300 -26.86 -5.84 12.68
CA ASN A 300 -28.02 -5.18 13.31
C ASN A 300 -27.65 -4.17 14.41
N LYS A 301 -26.42 -3.65 14.46
CA LYS A 301 -26.00 -2.66 15.49
C LYS A 301 -26.65 -1.28 15.28
N ALA A 302 -27.00 -0.96 14.04
CA ALA A 302 -27.56 0.33 13.64
C ALA A 302 -28.75 0.18 12.67
N ILE A 303 -29.52 1.26 12.56
CA ILE A 303 -30.50 1.49 11.50
C ILE A 303 -30.02 2.75 10.76
N GLY A 304 -29.80 2.68 9.45
CA GLY A 304 -29.55 3.88 8.66
C GLY A 304 -30.84 4.64 8.44
N GLU A 305 -30.89 5.92 8.82
CA GLU A 305 -32.02 6.82 8.54
C GLU A 305 -31.56 7.85 7.50
N LEU A 306 -31.85 7.62 6.21
CA LEU A 306 -31.54 8.55 5.13
C LEU A 306 -32.76 9.43 4.81
N GLU A 307 -32.62 10.74 4.88
CA GLU A 307 -33.59 11.70 4.37
C GLU A 307 -33.23 12.13 2.95
N VAL A 308 -34.15 11.95 1.99
CA VAL A 308 -34.01 12.43 0.61
C VAL A 308 -35.21 13.29 0.24
N ASP A 309 -34.96 14.49 -0.29
CA ASP A 309 -36.02 15.35 -0.84
C ASP A 309 -35.85 15.46 -2.36
N PHE A 310 -36.87 15.03 -3.10
CA PHE A 310 -36.94 15.08 -4.56
C PHE A 310 -37.78 16.27 -5.05
N ASP A 311 -37.37 16.86 -6.16
CA ASP A 311 -38.16 17.88 -6.85
C ASP A 311 -39.31 17.26 -7.69
N SER A 312 -40.03 18.10 -8.44
CA SER A 312 -41.10 17.65 -9.35
C SER A 312 -40.59 17.00 -10.65
N SER A 313 -39.28 16.94 -10.89
CA SER A 313 -38.62 16.39 -12.08
C SER A 313 -38.01 15.01 -11.82
N GLY A 314 -37.99 14.57 -10.56
CA GLY A 314 -37.30 13.35 -10.12
C GLY A 314 -35.91 13.61 -9.54
N ASP A 315 -35.43 14.85 -9.51
CA ASP A 315 -34.05 15.17 -9.13
C ASP A 315 -33.91 15.38 -7.61
N VAL A 316 -32.82 14.88 -7.03
CA VAL A 316 -32.52 15.05 -5.60
C VAL A 316 -32.10 16.49 -5.30
N LEU A 317 -32.79 17.12 -4.36
CA LEU A 317 -32.51 18.46 -3.84
C LEU A 317 -31.62 18.44 -2.58
N ARG A 318 -31.76 17.40 -1.75
CA ARG A 318 -31.09 17.25 -0.46
C ARG A 318 -30.92 15.78 -0.10
N CYS A 319 -29.74 15.45 0.43
CA CYS A 319 -29.47 14.27 1.23
C CYS A 319 -29.29 14.69 2.69
N GLY A 320 -29.71 13.87 3.65
CA GLY A 320 -29.56 14.10 5.08
C GLY A 320 -29.87 12.86 5.92
N GLY A 321 -30.06 13.04 7.23
CA GLY A 321 -30.22 11.95 8.17
C GLY A 321 -28.88 11.45 8.74
N GLN A 322 -28.87 10.28 9.37
CA GLN A 322 -27.75 9.78 10.18
C GLN A 322 -27.90 8.27 10.48
N PRO A 323 -26.83 7.54 10.89
CA PRO A 323 -26.99 6.25 11.54
C PRO A 323 -27.71 6.42 12.89
N ARG A 324 -28.60 5.49 13.22
CA ARG A 324 -29.30 5.43 14.50
C ARG A 324 -28.92 4.16 15.25
N PHE A 325 -28.65 4.26 16.54
CA PHE A 325 -28.22 3.14 17.39
C PHE A 325 -29.30 2.81 18.44
N PRO A 326 -30.22 1.87 18.18
CA PRO A 326 -31.19 1.41 19.19
C PRO A 326 -30.46 0.72 20.35
N TYR A 327 -30.66 1.20 21.57
CA TYR A 327 -29.99 0.66 22.77
C TYR A 327 -30.96 0.36 23.92
N ALA A 328 -30.53 -0.53 24.82
CA ALA A 328 -31.29 -0.93 26.01
C ALA A 328 -31.08 0.02 27.20
N SER A 329 -32.11 0.20 28.03
CA SER A 329 -32.03 0.93 29.31
C SER A 329 -31.07 0.29 30.34
N GLN A 330 -30.70 -0.99 30.15
CA GLN A 330 -29.80 -1.72 31.05
C GLN A 330 -28.34 -1.58 30.63
N ILE A 331 -27.57 -0.82 31.41
CA ILE A 331 -26.13 -0.63 31.22
C ILE A 331 -25.36 -1.60 32.13
N GLN A 332 -24.41 -2.34 31.56
CA GLN A 332 -23.66 -3.40 32.25
C GLN A 332 -22.18 -3.01 32.43
N SER A 333 -21.51 -3.54 33.47
CA SER A 333 -20.04 -3.37 33.54
C SER A 333 -19.33 -4.39 32.63
N GLY A 334 -18.31 -3.92 31.93
CA GLY A 334 -17.35 -4.77 31.25
C GLY A 334 -16.21 -5.18 32.20
N ARG A 335 -15.73 -6.42 32.05
CA ARG A 335 -14.68 -6.98 32.91
C ARG A 335 -13.29 -6.52 32.45
N ARG A 336 -12.68 -5.56 33.15
CA ARG A 336 -11.21 -5.39 33.15
C ARG A 336 -10.60 -5.90 34.46
N ARG A 337 -9.77 -6.94 34.36
CA ARG A 337 -8.79 -7.44 35.35
C ARG A 337 -9.25 -7.82 36.77
N SER A 338 -10.52 -7.74 37.16
CA SER A 338 -11.03 -8.30 38.44
C SER A 338 -12.09 -9.40 38.24
N SER A 339 -12.15 -10.36 39.18
CA SER A 339 -13.02 -11.54 39.10
C SER A 339 -14.46 -11.32 39.60
N GLN A 340 -14.85 -10.08 39.93
CA GLN A 340 -16.22 -9.72 40.27
C GLN A 340 -16.77 -8.71 39.26
N ALA A 341 -17.99 -8.98 38.77
CA ALA A 341 -18.73 -8.01 37.99
C ALA A 341 -19.15 -6.84 38.89
N PHE A 342 -18.81 -5.61 38.50
CA PHE A 342 -19.29 -4.40 39.15
C PHE A 342 -20.76 -4.16 38.75
N VAL A 343 -21.59 -3.71 39.68
CA VAL A 343 -22.97 -3.30 39.36
C VAL A 343 -22.96 -1.79 39.18
N ILE A 344 -23.19 -1.33 37.95
CA ILE A 344 -23.37 0.09 37.65
C ILE A 344 -24.62 0.57 38.41
N ASN A 345 -24.47 1.64 39.19
CA ASN A 345 -25.58 2.19 39.97
C ASN A 345 -26.45 3.11 39.10
N SER A 346 -27.66 3.44 39.57
CA SER A 346 -28.63 4.25 38.81
C SER A 346 -28.14 5.67 38.46
N SER A 347 -27.23 6.25 39.23
CA SER A 347 -26.64 7.57 38.91
C SER A 347 -25.67 7.44 37.73
N ASP A 348 -24.80 6.44 37.76
CA ASP A 348 -23.87 6.15 36.66
C ASP A 348 -24.64 5.75 35.40
N THR A 349 -25.69 4.93 35.51
CA THR A 349 -26.61 4.61 34.41
C THR A 349 -27.21 5.87 33.78
N ALA A 350 -27.71 6.81 34.59
CA ALA A 350 -28.26 8.07 34.08
C ALA A 350 -27.19 8.95 33.40
N SER A 351 -25.96 8.98 33.91
CA SER A 351 -24.82 9.65 33.25
C SER A 351 -24.50 9.03 31.89
N VAL A 352 -24.47 7.70 31.78
CA VAL A 352 -24.26 7.00 30.49
C VAL A 352 -25.38 7.32 29.51
N MET A 353 -26.64 7.18 29.92
CA MET A 353 -27.80 7.48 29.05
C MET A 353 -27.79 8.94 28.59
N SER A 354 -27.53 9.89 29.51
CA SER A 354 -27.43 11.33 29.18
C SER A 354 -26.29 11.64 28.20
N TYR A 355 -25.18 10.90 28.25
CA TYR A 355 -24.09 11.01 27.26
C TYR A 355 -24.52 10.46 25.90
N LEU A 356 -25.15 9.27 25.86
CA LEU A 356 -25.63 8.67 24.61
C LEU A 356 -26.72 9.52 23.95
N ASP A 357 -27.72 9.98 24.70
CA ASP A 357 -28.82 10.80 24.21
C ASP A 357 -28.31 12.16 23.65
N ALA A 358 -27.23 12.72 24.22
CA ALA A 358 -26.63 13.97 23.75
C ALA A 358 -26.00 13.88 22.35
N THR A 359 -25.67 12.68 21.86
CA THR A 359 -25.18 12.46 20.49
C THR A 359 -26.27 12.67 19.43
N GLY A 360 -27.56 12.54 19.79
CA GLY A 360 -28.68 12.52 18.85
C GLY A 360 -28.81 11.26 17.98
N GLN A 361 -27.80 10.38 17.96
CA GLN A 361 -27.77 9.16 17.14
C GLN A 361 -28.29 7.94 17.89
N PHE A 362 -28.01 7.84 19.20
CA PHE A 362 -28.53 6.77 20.04
C PHE A 362 -30.03 6.92 20.28
N MET A 363 -30.73 5.80 20.37
CA MET A 363 -32.16 5.74 20.60
C MET A 363 -32.46 4.75 21.70
N LEU A 364 -32.98 5.23 22.84
CA LEU A 364 -33.51 4.33 23.85
C LEU A 364 -34.76 3.63 23.29
N VAL A 365 -34.68 2.31 23.10
CA VAL A 365 -35.74 1.52 22.48
C VAL A 365 -35.90 0.20 23.23
N GLU A 366 -37.12 -0.04 23.71
CA GLU A 366 -37.53 -1.31 24.30
C GLU A 366 -37.87 -2.33 23.20
N GLU A 367 -37.64 -3.61 23.48
CA GLU A 367 -37.82 -4.69 22.51
C GLU A 367 -39.29 -4.93 22.15
N ASP A 368 -39.57 -5.19 20.87
CA ASP A 368 -40.90 -5.62 20.45
C ASP A 368 -41.22 -6.99 21.06
N ALA A 369 -42.26 -7.04 21.89
CA ALA A 369 -42.58 -8.21 22.69
C ALA A 369 -42.98 -9.44 21.84
N HIS A 370 -43.54 -9.23 20.65
CA HIS A 370 -43.87 -10.35 19.75
C HIS A 370 -42.61 -10.93 19.11
N THR A 371 -41.75 -10.08 18.55
CA THR A 371 -40.46 -10.45 17.94
C THR A 371 -39.53 -11.08 18.97
N ALA A 372 -39.50 -10.57 20.21
CA ALA A 372 -38.73 -11.17 21.31
C ALA A 372 -39.23 -12.58 21.66
N ALA A 373 -40.55 -12.80 21.71
CA ALA A 373 -41.12 -14.13 21.97
C ALA A 373 -40.83 -15.13 20.85
N GLU A 374 -40.90 -14.68 19.59
CA GLU A 374 -40.56 -15.48 18.41
C GLU A 374 -39.07 -15.84 18.39
N LEU A 375 -38.17 -14.86 18.63
CA LEU A 375 -36.74 -15.09 18.75
C LEU A 375 -36.40 -16.04 19.92
N SER A 376 -37.10 -15.91 21.05
CA SER A 376 -36.90 -16.79 22.22
C SER A 376 -37.23 -18.27 21.93
N SER A 377 -38.14 -18.53 20.98
CA SER A 377 -38.41 -19.88 20.50
C SER A 377 -37.22 -20.48 19.73
N TYR A 378 -36.49 -19.66 18.97
CA TYR A 378 -35.25 -20.05 18.32
C TYR A 378 -34.10 -20.13 19.33
N GLN A 379 -33.95 -19.19 20.26
CA GLN A 379 -32.96 -19.28 21.37
C GLN A 379 -33.06 -20.61 22.10
N THR A 380 -34.28 -21.03 22.48
CA THR A 380 -34.51 -22.31 23.17
C THR A 380 -34.09 -23.51 22.31
N GLN A 381 -34.31 -23.44 21.00
CA GLN A 381 -33.85 -24.47 20.06
C GLN A 381 -32.34 -24.42 19.84
N VAL A 382 -31.71 -23.25 19.80
CA VAL A 382 -30.24 -23.10 19.74
C VAL A 382 -29.60 -23.73 20.98
N GLU A 383 -30.12 -23.44 22.17
CA GLU A 383 -29.61 -24.05 23.42
C GLU A 383 -29.83 -25.57 23.45
N ALA A 384 -30.93 -26.08 22.88
CA ALA A 384 -31.15 -27.53 22.75
C ALA A 384 -30.21 -28.19 21.72
N LEU A 385 -30.02 -27.58 20.55
CA LEU A 385 -29.14 -28.06 19.48
C LEU A 385 -27.65 -27.90 19.82
N LYS A 386 -27.30 -26.93 20.67
CA LYS A 386 -26.00 -26.85 21.33
C LYS A 386 -25.70 -28.14 22.12
N GLN A 387 -26.70 -28.77 22.76
CA GLN A 387 -26.51 -30.07 23.43
C GLN A 387 -26.49 -31.29 22.49
N GLU A 388 -26.74 -31.13 21.18
CA GLU A 388 -26.66 -32.24 20.22
C GLU A 388 -25.22 -32.77 20.12
N THR A 389 -25.04 -34.08 20.26
CA THR A 389 -23.76 -34.75 20.05
C THR A 389 -23.40 -34.75 18.57
N ILE A 390 -22.34 -34.04 18.21
CA ILE A 390 -21.81 -33.95 16.83
C ILE A 390 -20.69 -34.95 16.56
N ALA A 391 -19.97 -35.38 17.60
CA ALA A 391 -18.88 -36.36 17.47
C ALA A 391 -18.69 -37.17 18.77
N TYR A 392 -17.86 -38.20 18.70
CA TYR A 392 -17.47 -39.00 19.87
C TYR A 392 -15.94 -39.00 20.04
N ALA A 393 -15.45 -38.63 21.22
CA ALA A 393 -14.03 -38.72 21.59
C ALA A 393 -13.81 -40.01 22.40
N PRO A 394 -13.11 -41.04 21.87
CA PRO A 394 -12.91 -42.30 22.58
C PRO A 394 -11.94 -42.16 23.76
N ASN A 395 -11.07 -41.16 23.72
CA ASN A 395 -10.13 -40.78 24.77
C ASN A 395 -10.24 -39.27 25.02
N LYS A 396 -9.78 -38.82 26.19
CA LYS A 396 -9.64 -37.39 26.48
C LYS A 396 -8.51 -36.83 25.60
N ILE A 397 -8.71 -35.65 25.00
CA ILE A 397 -7.67 -34.94 24.23
C ILE A 397 -7.30 -33.68 25.01
N CYS A 398 -6.02 -33.56 25.36
CA CYS A 398 -5.54 -32.57 26.30
C CYS A 398 -5.37 -31.18 25.70
N PHE A 399 -5.72 -30.15 26.46
CA PHE A 399 -5.48 -28.75 26.15
C PHE A 399 -4.29 -28.23 26.95
N ASP A 400 -3.45 -27.48 26.27
CA ASP A 400 -2.52 -26.56 26.92
C ASP A 400 -2.40 -25.30 26.06
N ARG A 401 -2.05 -24.17 26.67
CA ARG A 401 -1.77 -22.96 25.88
C ARG A 401 -0.37 -23.01 25.28
N TRP A 402 0.59 -23.52 26.05
CA TRP A 402 1.99 -23.62 25.70
C TRP A 402 2.51 -24.99 26.17
N PRO A 403 3.44 -25.67 25.45
CA PRO A 403 3.98 -26.97 25.87
C PRO A 403 4.45 -27.01 27.33
N GLY A 404 3.78 -27.83 28.13
CA GLY A 404 4.08 -28.07 29.55
C GLY A 404 3.66 -26.97 30.52
N GLN A 405 2.76 -26.05 30.12
CA GLN A 405 2.27 -24.99 31.01
C GLN A 405 1.21 -25.48 32.00
N GLY A 406 0.42 -26.49 31.64
CA GLY A 406 -0.67 -27.02 32.48
C GLY A 406 -1.90 -26.11 32.54
N ALA A 407 -2.29 -25.50 31.41
CA ALA A 407 -3.49 -24.65 31.32
C ALA A 407 -4.81 -25.44 31.27
N GLY A 408 -4.79 -26.72 30.85
CA GLY A 408 -5.93 -27.66 30.91
C GLY A 408 -6.01 -28.42 32.23
N SER A 409 -6.82 -29.49 32.25
CA SER A 409 -6.94 -30.39 33.43
C SER A 409 -6.20 -31.73 33.26
N CYS A 410 -5.44 -31.89 32.18
CA CYS A 410 -4.51 -33.02 32.03
C CYS A 410 -3.22 -32.83 32.84
N PRO A 411 -2.51 -33.92 33.18
CA PRO A 411 -1.15 -33.86 33.68
C PRO A 411 -0.20 -33.15 32.70
N ILE A 412 0.66 -32.28 33.21
CA ILE A 412 1.70 -31.54 32.43
C ILE A 412 2.55 -32.48 31.57
N ALA A 413 2.82 -33.70 32.04
CA ALA A 413 3.60 -34.70 31.31
C ALA A 413 3.01 -35.12 29.95
N GLU A 414 1.69 -34.94 29.74
CA GLU A 414 1.02 -35.28 28.47
C GLU A 414 1.15 -34.17 27.40
N THR A 415 1.49 -32.95 27.83
CA THR A 415 1.59 -31.74 26.98
C THR A 415 3.00 -31.15 26.91
N GLN A 416 3.94 -31.60 27.77
CA GLN A 416 5.30 -31.05 27.90
C GLN A 416 6.15 -31.15 26.63
N GLU A 417 5.91 -32.14 25.76
CA GLU A 417 6.78 -32.39 24.60
C GLU A 417 6.38 -31.59 23.36
N GLN A 418 5.07 -31.46 23.10
CA GLN A 418 4.56 -30.92 21.83
C GLN A 418 3.32 -30.01 21.98
N GLY A 419 2.91 -29.70 23.22
CA GLY A 419 1.65 -28.98 23.48
C GLY A 419 0.43 -29.91 23.62
N GLY A 420 -0.75 -29.31 23.71
CA GLY A 420 -2.02 -30.02 23.86
C GLY A 420 -2.67 -30.35 22.51
N GLY A 421 -3.00 -31.63 22.30
CA GLY A 421 -3.66 -32.11 21.09
C GLY A 421 -5.03 -31.47 20.80
N ALA A 422 -5.68 -30.85 21.78
CA ALA A 422 -6.97 -30.20 21.59
C ALA A 422 -6.87 -28.98 20.66
N CYS A 423 -5.93 -28.06 20.90
CA CYS A 423 -5.68 -26.94 19.97
C CYS A 423 -5.08 -27.41 18.64
N GLN A 424 -4.27 -28.47 18.66
CA GLN A 424 -3.73 -29.07 17.43
C GLN A 424 -4.85 -29.60 16.52
N LEU A 425 -5.87 -30.25 17.09
CA LEU A 425 -7.05 -30.72 16.37
C LEU A 425 -7.89 -29.57 15.82
N VAL A 426 -7.99 -28.43 16.53
CA VAL A 426 -8.63 -27.22 16.01
C VAL A 426 -7.88 -26.65 14.80
N ALA A 427 -6.54 -26.59 14.85
CA ALA A 427 -5.76 -26.15 13.69
C ALA A 427 -5.97 -27.09 12.48
N GLN A 428 -6.02 -28.41 12.70
CA GLN A 428 -6.35 -29.37 11.64
C GLN A 428 -7.75 -29.13 11.07
N ALA A 429 -8.75 -28.95 11.94
CA ALA A 429 -10.12 -28.66 11.53
C ALA A 429 -10.21 -27.41 10.64
N PHE A 430 -9.49 -26.34 10.98
CA PHE A 430 -9.50 -25.09 10.21
C PHE A 430 -8.91 -25.31 8.81
N LEU A 431 -7.80 -26.06 8.69
CA LEU A 431 -7.26 -26.46 7.39
C LEU A 431 -8.24 -27.33 6.59
N GLU A 432 -8.93 -28.24 7.26
CA GLU A 432 -9.87 -29.15 6.59
C GLU A 432 -11.18 -28.50 6.16
N VAL A 433 -11.73 -27.51 6.89
CA VAL A 433 -12.93 -26.79 6.42
C VAL A 433 -12.61 -25.75 5.36
N THR A 434 -11.48 -25.06 5.47
CA THR A 434 -11.09 -24.00 4.53
C THR A 434 -10.29 -24.59 3.37
N LYS A 435 -10.99 -25.22 2.41
CA LYS A 435 -10.42 -25.97 1.27
C LYS A 435 -9.45 -25.18 0.36
N ALA A 436 -9.46 -23.84 0.44
CA ALA A 436 -8.52 -22.98 -0.27
C ALA A 436 -7.13 -22.97 0.35
N ALA A 437 -7.00 -23.25 1.66
CA ALA A 437 -5.75 -23.12 2.42
C ALA A 437 -4.77 -24.28 2.21
N ASP A 438 -3.48 -23.97 2.34
CA ASP A 438 -2.36 -24.92 2.36
C ASP A 438 -1.97 -25.29 3.79
N VAL A 439 -2.04 -24.32 4.71
CA VAL A 439 -1.70 -24.44 6.13
C VAL A 439 -2.71 -23.69 7.01
N ALA A 440 -2.84 -24.10 8.26
CA ALA A 440 -3.61 -23.40 9.28
C ALA A 440 -2.73 -22.97 10.47
N ILE A 441 -3.01 -21.81 11.06
CA ILE A 441 -2.38 -21.34 12.30
C ILE A 441 -3.45 -20.87 13.28
N GLN A 442 -3.38 -21.35 14.52
CA GLN A 442 -4.32 -21.07 15.61
C GLN A 442 -3.55 -20.79 16.92
N ASN A 443 -3.80 -19.66 17.58
CA ASN A 443 -3.19 -19.33 18.86
C ASN A 443 -3.77 -20.19 20.01
N GLY A 444 -2.92 -20.69 20.91
CA GLY A 444 -3.32 -21.53 22.04
C GLY A 444 -4.31 -20.87 23.00
N GLY A 445 -4.34 -19.54 23.06
CA GLY A 445 -5.30 -18.73 23.82
C GLY A 445 -6.67 -18.62 23.17
N GLY A 446 -6.82 -18.97 21.89
CA GLY A 446 -8.12 -19.05 21.24
C GLY A 446 -8.94 -20.26 21.70
N CYS A 447 -8.27 -21.37 22.07
CA CYS A 447 -8.89 -22.53 22.71
C CYS A 447 -8.88 -22.40 24.25
N ARG A 448 -9.83 -23.06 24.93
CA ARG A 448 -10.08 -22.83 26.38
C ARG A 448 -10.24 -24.04 27.28
N THR A 449 -10.45 -25.25 26.76
CA THR A 449 -10.64 -26.46 27.56
C THR A 449 -10.11 -27.71 26.86
N ASP A 450 -9.83 -28.76 27.64
CA ASP A 450 -9.65 -30.12 27.14
C ASP A 450 -10.93 -30.59 26.41
N ILE A 451 -10.78 -31.54 25.49
CA ILE A 451 -11.89 -32.33 24.95
C ILE A 451 -12.05 -33.57 25.85
N ALA A 452 -13.19 -33.68 26.52
CA ALA A 452 -13.49 -34.82 27.38
C ALA A 452 -13.70 -36.12 26.58
N ALA A 453 -13.39 -37.27 27.18
CA ALA A 453 -13.78 -38.56 26.60
C ALA A 453 -15.31 -38.73 26.70
N GLY A 454 -15.93 -39.23 25.63
CA GLY A 454 -17.37 -39.42 25.51
C GLY A 454 -17.97 -38.63 24.34
N ASN A 455 -19.23 -38.26 24.47
CA ASN A 455 -19.94 -37.45 23.48
C ASN A 455 -19.39 -36.03 23.48
N PHE A 456 -19.18 -35.48 22.28
CA PHE A 456 -18.79 -34.10 22.04
C PHE A 456 -19.91 -33.38 21.30
N SER A 457 -20.38 -32.27 21.84
CA SER A 457 -21.53 -31.51 21.37
C SER A 457 -21.16 -30.19 20.67
N HIS A 458 -22.13 -29.55 20.03
CA HIS A 458 -21.97 -28.16 19.57
C HIS A 458 -21.57 -27.22 20.72
N ASN A 459 -22.15 -27.39 21.91
CA ASN A 459 -21.84 -26.61 23.11
C ASN A 459 -20.37 -26.77 23.52
N ASP A 460 -19.81 -27.97 23.39
CA ASP A 460 -18.40 -28.22 23.70
C ASP A 460 -17.47 -27.51 22.70
N ALA A 461 -17.84 -27.44 21.41
CA ALA A 461 -17.13 -26.64 20.42
C ALA A 461 -17.13 -25.14 20.77
N TYR A 462 -18.30 -24.56 21.08
CA TYR A 462 -18.43 -23.15 21.49
C TYR A 462 -17.84 -22.87 22.88
N THR A 463 -17.77 -23.84 23.78
CA THR A 463 -17.08 -23.71 25.08
C THR A 463 -15.56 -23.74 24.89
N MET A 464 -15.08 -24.55 23.95
CA MET A 464 -13.68 -24.65 23.59
C MET A 464 -13.19 -23.40 22.83
N LEU A 465 -14.03 -22.83 21.98
CA LEU A 465 -13.76 -21.68 21.12
C LEU A 465 -14.83 -20.58 21.34
N PRO A 466 -14.74 -19.80 22.44
CA PRO A 466 -15.86 -18.95 22.89
C PRO A 466 -15.82 -17.48 22.42
N PHE A 467 -14.99 -17.14 21.43
CA PHE A 467 -14.88 -15.77 20.91
C PHE A 467 -15.61 -15.63 19.58
N SER A 468 -16.22 -14.48 19.29
CA SER A 468 -16.88 -14.20 18.00
C SER A 468 -15.84 -13.93 16.89
N ASN A 469 -14.93 -14.89 16.67
CA ASN A 469 -13.92 -14.83 15.62
C ASN A 469 -14.41 -15.57 14.38
N THR A 470 -14.06 -15.09 13.20
CA THR A 470 -14.27 -15.80 11.94
C THR A 470 -12.96 -16.43 11.45
N LEU A 471 -13.06 -17.47 10.62
CA LEU A 471 -11.93 -17.96 9.84
C LEU A 471 -11.65 -16.98 8.70
N VAL A 472 -10.38 -16.65 8.51
CA VAL A 472 -9.89 -15.79 7.43
C VAL A 472 -8.73 -16.47 6.72
N THR A 473 -8.55 -16.18 5.44
CA THR A 473 -7.37 -16.60 4.67
C THR A 473 -6.49 -15.41 4.34
N LEU A 474 -5.17 -15.63 4.32
CA LEU A 474 -4.15 -14.68 3.88
C LEU A 474 -3.13 -15.40 3.00
N GLU A 475 -2.50 -14.68 2.07
CA GLU A 475 -1.37 -15.18 1.28
C GLU A 475 -0.06 -14.73 1.93
N LEU A 476 0.73 -15.69 2.43
CA LEU A 476 2.02 -15.43 3.09
C LEU A 476 3.14 -16.21 2.41
N THR A 477 4.30 -15.57 2.26
CA THR A 477 5.54 -16.28 1.93
C THR A 477 5.97 -17.20 3.07
N GLY A 478 6.73 -18.26 2.79
CA GLY A 478 7.29 -19.13 3.84
C GLY A 478 8.18 -18.37 4.84
N GLY A 479 8.83 -17.28 4.41
CA GLY A 479 9.55 -16.35 5.28
C GLY A 479 8.63 -15.59 6.25
N GLN A 480 7.50 -15.08 5.76
CA GLN A 480 6.47 -14.46 6.61
C GLN A 480 5.82 -15.48 7.55
N ILE A 481 5.58 -16.72 7.12
CA ILE A 481 5.11 -17.80 8.00
C ILE A 481 6.10 -18.04 9.14
N LYS A 482 7.41 -18.09 8.87
CA LYS A 482 8.41 -18.15 9.95
C LYS A 482 8.28 -16.94 10.89
N ALA A 483 8.21 -15.73 10.35
CA ALA A 483 8.13 -14.51 11.16
C ALA A 483 6.86 -14.47 12.03
N VAL A 484 5.70 -14.92 11.52
CA VAL A 484 4.47 -15.11 12.30
C VAL A 484 4.66 -16.08 13.46
N LEU A 485 5.34 -17.22 13.25
CA LEU A 485 5.61 -18.19 14.32
C LEU A 485 6.59 -17.65 15.37
N GLU A 486 7.58 -16.86 14.96
CA GLU A 486 8.54 -16.19 15.85
C GLU A 486 7.90 -15.04 16.64
N ASP A 487 7.02 -14.24 16.02
CA ASP A 487 6.14 -13.25 16.65
C ASP A 487 5.31 -13.89 17.77
N ALA A 488 4.58 -14.95 17.43
CA ALA A 488 3.72 -15.71 18.33
C ALA A 488 4.49 -16.34 19.51
N ALA A 489 5.63 -16.97 19.23
CA ALA A 489 6.48 -17.55 20.26
C ALA A 489 7.14 -16.49 21.16
N ASP A 490 7.51 -15.31 20.63
CA ASP A 490 8.09 -14.24 21.43
C ASP A 490 7.07 -13.56 22.33
N PHE A 491 5.89 -13.20 21.81
CA PHE A 491 4.82 -12.62 22.60
C PHE A 491 4.31 -13.59 23.68
N GLY A 492 4.29 -14.89 23.39
CA GLY A 492 3.91 -15.93 24.36
C GLY A 492 4.91 -16.17 25.50
N ILE A 493 6.17 -15.73 25.32
CA ILE A 493 7.20 -15.75 26.38
C ILE A 493 7.21 -14.43 27.16
N THR A 494 6.95 -13.30 26.51
CA THR A 494 7.13 -11.96 27.07
C THR A 494 5.88 -11.36 27.73
N ASP A 495 4.68 -11.66 27.23
CA ASP A 495 3.41 -11.07 27.69
C ASP A 495 2.33 -12.14 27.94
N SER A 496 1.81 -12.78 26.89
CA SER A 496 0.67 -13.69 26.99
C SER A 496 0.92 -15.04 26.34
N SER A 497 1.20 -16.06 27.15
CA SER A 497 1.27 -17.49 26.76
C SER A 497 0.16 -18.01 25.85
N GLY A 498 -0.99 -17.31 25.75
CA GLY A 498 -2.03 -17.61 24.77
C GLY A 498 -1.58 -17.41 23.31
N ALA A 499 -0.52 -16.68 23.06
CA ALA A 499 0.00 -16.45 21.72
C ALA A 499 0.66 -17.67 21.07
N PHE A 500 1.02 -18.73 21.82
CA PHE A 500 1.72 -19.89 21.24
C PHE A 500 1.00 -20.44 19.99
N PRO A 501 1.70 -20.65 18.87
CA PRO A 501 1.07 -21.15 17.66
C PRO A 501 0.86 -22.67 17.72
N TYR A 502 -0.37 -23.11 17.49
CA TYR A 502 -0.69 -24.44 16.99
C TYR A 502 -0.92 -24.35 15.48
N ALA A 503 -0.55 -25.37 14.71
CA ALA A 503 -0.61 -25.29 13.25
C ALA A 503 -0.90 -26.65 12.59
N ALA A 504 -1.54 -26.63 11.42
CA ALA A 504 -1.77 -27.83 10.61
C ALA A 504 -1.30 -27.62 9.17
N GLY A 505 -0.86 -28.70 8.53
CA GLY A 505 -0.09 -28.61 7.28
C GLY A 505 1.30 -27.99 7.45
N LEU A 506 1.71 -27.66 8.68
CA LEU A 506 2.92 -26.94 9.05
C LEU A 506 3.44 -27.49 10.39
N ARG A 507 4.74 -27.79 10.49
CA ARG A 507 5.39 -28.22 11.73
C ARG A 507 6.82 -27.69 11.85
N TYR A 508 7.36 -27.63 13.06
CA TYR A 508 8.62 -26.97 13.41
C TYR A 508 9.14 -27.38 14.80
N ASP A 509 10.39 -27.04 15.08
CA ASP A 509 11.02 -27.18 16.39
C ASP A 509 11.09 -25.81 17.09
N VAL A 510 10.85 -25.78 18.41
CA VAL A 510 10.78 -24.57 19.24
C VAL A 510 11.86 -24.57 20.33
N ASN A 511 12.76 -23.59 20.36
CA ASN A 511 13.69 -23.36 21.46
C ASN A 511 13.35 -22.07 22.22
N ARG A 512 12.87 -22.23 23.46
CA ARG A 512 12.42 -21.12 24.32
C ARG A 512 13.55 -20.19 24.77
N ASN A 513 14.80 -20.67 24.79
CA ASN A 513 15.96 -19.92 25.29
C ASN A 513 16.64 -19.07 24.21
N GLU A 514 16.30 -19.27 22.93
CA GLU A 514 16.83 -18.45 21.83
C GLU A 514 16.20 -17.05 21.80
N THR A 515 16.80 -16.17 21.03
CA THR A 515 16.21 -14.86 20.69
C THR A 515 15.18 -15.00 19.57
N LYS A 516 14.18 -14.11 19.54
CA LYS A 516 13.22 -13.98 18.43
C LYS A 516 13.95 -13.97 17.07
N GLY A 517 13.45 -14.77 16.13
CA GLY A 517 14.09 -15.03 14.83
C GLY A 517 14.90 -16.33 14.77
N SER A 518 15.22 -16.91 15.94
CA SER A 518 15.89 -18.21 16.09
C SER A 518 15.13 -19.19 17.01
N ARG A 519 13.95 -18.82 17.55
CA ARG A 519 13.16 -19.74 18.39
C ARG A 519 12.54 -20.85 17.57
N ILE A 520 12.19 -20.59 16.32
CA ILE A 520 11.52 -21.51 15.41
C ILE A 520 12.51 -22.02 14.37
N THR A 521 12.69 -23.34 14.32
CA THR A 521 13.63 -24.03 13.41
C THR A 521 12.98 -25.25 12.77
N PHE A 522 13.65 -25.87 11.80
CA PHE A 522 13.19 -27.08 11.10
C PHE A 522 11.73 -27.02 10.59
N ILE A 523 11.34 -25.87 10.04
CA ILE A 523 9.98 -25.66 9.53
C ILE A 523 9.75 -26.51 8.28
N GLU A 524 8.77 -27.42 8.37
CA GLU A 524 8.31 -28.27 7.29
C GLU A 524 6.84 -27.96 6.98
N VAL A 525 6.49 -28.02 5.70
CA VAL A 525 5.14 -27.83 5.18
C VAL A 525 4.66 -29.11 4.49
N ARG A 526 3.36 -29.36 4.56
CA ARG A 526 2.65 -30.44 3.87
C ARG A 526 1.30 -29.92 3.37
N PRO A 527 1.29 -29.13 2.27
CA PRO A 527 0.08 -28.51 1.75
C PRO A 527 -1.01 -29.55 1.50
N ARG A 528 -2.23 -29.28 1.99
CA ARG A 528 -3.42 -30.13 1.85
C ARG A 528 -3.26 -31.58 2.31
N LEU A 529 -2.29 -31.87 3.19
CA LEU A 529 -2.08 -33.17 3.84
C LEU A 529 -1.85 -34.36 2.88
N SER A 530 -1.63 -34.12 1.58
CA SER A 530 -1.66 -35.14 0.53
C SER A 530 -0.29 -35.56 -0.02
N GLY A 531 0.79 -35.00 0.52
CA GLY A 531 2.18 -35.26 0.10
C GLY A 531 3.09 -35.63 1.26
N ALA A 532 4.38 -35.82 0.98
CA ALA A 532 5.40 -35.92 2.02
C ALA A 532 5.64 -34.54 2.67
N TRP A 533 6.03 -34.53 3.94
CA TRP A 533 6.59 -33.34 4.58
C TRP A 533 7.85 -32.89 3.84
N MET A 534 7.95 -31.59 3.57
CA MET A 534 9.11 -30.98 2.91
C MET A 534 9.53 -29.71 3.66
N PRO A 535 10.81 -29.33 3.67
CA PRO A 535 11.24 -28.04 4.22
C PRO A 535 10.47 -26.90 3.57
N ILE A 536 10.05 -25.91 4.36
CA ILE A 536 9.33 -24.75 3.81
C ILE A 536 10.25 -23.93 2.89
N ASP A 537 9.81 -23.68 1.66
CA ASP A 537 10.44 -22.68 0.80
C ASP A 537 10.09 -21.29 1.34
N SER A 538 11.09 -20.50 1.72
CA SER A 538 10.90 -19.17 2.30
C SER A 538 10.39 -18.12 1.29
N SER A 539 10.54 -18.37 -0.01
CA SER A 539 10.12 -17.48 -1.09
C SER A 539 8.76 -17.84 -1.69
N ALA A 540 8.34 -19.11 -1.59
CA ALA A 540 7.04 -19.55 -2.06
C ALA A 540 5.90 -18.96 -1.20
N THR A 541 4.79 -18.59 -1.86
CA THR A 541 3.55 -18.14 -1.23
C THR A 541 2.64 -19.33 -0.92
N TYR A 542 2.03 -19.31 0.27
CA TYR A 542 1.05 -20.30 0.73
C TYR A 542 -0.21 -19.57 1.20
N VAL A 543 -1.37 -20.19 1.01
CA VAL A 543 -2.62 -19.71 1.59
C VAL A 543 -2.73 -20.20 3.03
N VAL A 544 -2.66 -19.27 3.99
CA VAL A 544 -2.76 -19.53 5.42
C VAL A 544 -4.21 -19.27 5.87
N VAL A 545 -4.88 -20.26 6.46
CA VAL A 545 -6.11 -20.02 7.22
C VAL A 545 -5.78 -19.75 8.69
N THR A 546 -6.44 -18.77 9.28
CA THR A 546 -6.32 -18.42 10.69
C THR A 546 -7.62 -17.79 11.21
N ASN A 547 -7.64 -17.35 12.46
CA ASN A 547 -8.78 -16.62 13.03
C ASN A 547 -8.62 -15.09 12.87
N SER A 548 -9.73 -14.37 12.73
CA SER A 548 -9.76 -12.92 12.48
C SER A 548 -9.04 -12.09 13.55
N TYR A 549 -9.01 -12.56 14.80
CA TYR A 549 -8.33 -11.89 15.91
C TYR A 549 -6.81 -11.83 15.71
N ILE A 550 -6.14 -12.97 15.47
CA ILE A 550 -4.69 -12.97 15.24
C ILE A 550 -4.30 -12.47 13.84
N ALA A 551 -5.15 -12.63 12.83
CA ALA A 551 -4.97 -11.96 11.54
C ALA A 551 -4.93 -10.43 11.66
N GLY A 552 -5.69 -9.86 12.59
CA GLY A 552 -5.64 -8.44 12.96
C GLY A 552 -4.43 -8.04 13.81
N GLY A 553 -3.37 -8.85 13.87
CA GLY A 553 -2.13 -8.58 14.61
C GLY A 553 -2.23 -8.72 16.13
N ARG A 554 -3.32 -9.28 16.65
CA ARG A 554 -3.52 -9.47 18.11
C ARG A 554 -2.73 -10.68 18.62
N ASP A 555 -2.60 -10.81 19.94
CA ASP A 555 -1.68 -11.76 20.60
C ASP A 555 -0.22 -11.67 20.08
N GLY A 556 0.20 -10.50 19.58
CA GLY A 556 1.55 -10.25 19.09
C GLY A 556 1.85 -10.77 17.69
N TYR A 557 0.88 -11.30 16.95
CA TYR A 557 1.00 -11.82 15.58
C TYR A 557 1.17 -10.70 14.52
N THR A 558 2.02 -9.71 14.79
CA THR A 558 2.14 -8.47 14.01
C THR A 558 2.38 -8.70 12.51
N THR A 559 3.18 -9.70 12.15
CA THR A 559 3.49 -10.06 10.75
C THR A 559 2.24 -10.44 9.93
N PHE A 560 1.14 -10.90 10.54
CA PHE A 560 -0.11 -11.12 9.78
C PHE A 560 -0.67 -9.83 9.17
N THR A 561 -0.43 -8.67 9.80
CA THR A 561 -0.92 -7.38 9.28
C THR A 561 -0.20 -6.94 8.01
N ASP A 562 1.02 -7.41 7.76
CA ASP A 562 1.76 -7.17 6.51
C ASP A 562 1.05 -7.82 5.31
N ALA A 563 0.33 -8.93 5.55
CA ALA A 563 -0.45 -9.64 4.53
C ALA A 563 -1.92 -9.15 4.44
N SER A 564 -2.31 -8.09 5.16
CA SER A 564 -3.71 -7.64 5.25
C SER A 564 -4.40 -7.33 3.91
N GLY A 565 -3.68 -6.91 2.87
CA GLY A 565 -4.24 -6.72 1.52
C GLY A 565 -4.69 -8.02 0.84
N SER A 566 -4.11 -9.15 1.23
CA SER A 566 -4.52 -10.51 0.80
C SER A 566 -5.62 -11.11 1.66
N LEU A 567 -5.96 -10.49 2.80
CA LEU A 567 -6.93 -11.04 3.75
C LEU A 567 -8.30 -11.18 3.10
N ARG A 568 -8.86 -12.39 3.16
CA ARG A 568 -10.25 -12.68 2.80
C ARG A 568 -10.94 -13.28 4.02
N ASN A 569 -11.97 -12.62 4.51
CA ASN A 569 -12.81 -13.20 5.54
C ASN A 569 -13.66 -14.30 4.90
N THR A 570 -13.73 -15.47 5.53
CA THR A 570 -14.66 -16.54 5.09
C THR A 570 -16.04 -16.38 5.74
N TYR A 571 -16.13 -15.55 6.79
CA TYR A 571 -17.31 -15.32 7.63
C TYR A 571 -17.87 -16.59 8.33
N ILE A 572 -17.22 -17.75 8.13
CA ILE A 572 -17.40 -18.95 8.95
C ILE A 572 -16.86 -18.63 10.34
N GLU A 573 -17.76 -18.55 11.33
CA GLU A 573 -17.39 -18.43 12.73
C GLU A 573 -16.52 -19.64 13.14
N TYR A 574 -15.43 -19.39 13.88
CA TYR A 574 -14.35 -20.37 14.03
C TYR A 574 -14.74 -21.61 14.87
N ALA A 575 -15.71 -21.49 15.79
CA ALA A 575 -16.26 -22.63 16.55
C ALA A 575 -17.23 -23.46 15.70
N GLU A 576 -18.03 -22.82 14.85
CA GLU A 576 -18.83 -23.47 13.79
C GLU A 576 -17.92 -24.21 12.79
N GLY A 577 -16.79 -23.61 12.40
CA GLY A 577 -15.76 -24.27 11.59
C GLY A 577 -15.25 -25.56 12.25
N PHE A 578 -14.95 -25.51 13.55
CA PHE A 578 -14.59 -26.70 14.31
C PHE A 578 -15.74 -27.71 14.42
N ALA A 579 -16.97 -27.27 14.69
CA ALA A 579 -18.14 -28.12 14.81
C ALA A 579 -18.49 -28.85 13.49
N ARG A 580 -18.34 -28.17 12.34
CA ARG A 580 -18.48 -28.77 10.99
C ARG A 580 -17.48 -29.90 10.77
N TYR A 581 -16.22 -29.68 11.12
CA TYR A 581 -15.19 -30.72 11.09
C TYR A 581 -15.55 -31.90 12.00
N CYS A 582 -15.88 -31.64 13.27
CA CYS A 582 -16.27 -32.66 14.23
C CYS A 582 -17.43 -33.53 13.71
N LYS A 583 -18.48 -32.90 13.16
CA LYS A 583 -19.64 -33.58 12.56
C LYS A 583 -19.28 -34.38 11.30
N ALA A 584 -18.32 -33.92 10.51
CA ALA A 584 -17.85 -34.60 9.31
C ALA A 584 -17.00 -35.86 9.62
N VAL A 585 -16.14 -35.81 10.65
CA VAL A 585 -15.30 -36.95 11.05
C VAL A 585 -16.03 -37.94 11.96
N GLY A 586 -17.01 -37.46 12.75
CA GLY A 586 -17.85 -38.25 13.67
C GLY A 586 -17.13 -38.86 14.88
N THR A 587 -15.83 -39.14 14.79
CA THR A 587 -14.97 -39.57 15.90
C THR A 587 -13.78 -38.63 16.03
N LEU A 588 -13.62 -38.01 17.20
CA LEU A 588 -12.49 -37.11 17.49
C LEU A 588 -11.33 -37.94 18.03
N VAL A 589 -10.22 -37.97 17.30
CA VAL A 589 -8.98 -38.60 17.75
C VAL A 589 -7.91 -37.52 17.85
N GLU A 590 -7.04 -37.61 18.84
CA GLU A 590 -5.84 -36.76 18.90
C GLU A 590 -5.03 -36.97 17.60
N PRO A 591 -4.54 -35.90 16.93
CA PRO A 591 -3.68 -36.04 15.77
C PRO A 591 -2.44 -36.89 16.07
N SER A 592 -1.83 -37.51 15.05
CA SER A 592 -0.61 -38.28 15.29
C SER A 592 0.52 -37.33 15.76
N ARG A 593 1.42 -37.81 16.63
CA ARG A 593 2.54 -37.00 17.15
C ARG A 593 3.52 -36.53 16.06
N GLU A 594 3.50 -37.16 14.88
CA GLU A 594 4.23 -36.72 13.68
C GLU A 594 3.55 -35.55 12.94
N ASP A 595 2.26 -35.33 13.20
CA ASP A 595 1.40 -34.29 12.61
C ASP A 595 1.16 -33.10 13.56
N PHE A 596 1.72 -33.12 14.78
CA PHE A 596 1.73 -31.97 15.70
C PHE A 596 2.61 -30.84 15.14
N SER A 597 2.21 -29.57 15.34
CA SER A 597 3.01 -28.44 14.87
C SER A 597 4.36 -28.34 15.55
N THR A 598 4.44 -28.70 16.83
CA THR A 598 5.70 -28.74 17.58
C THR A 598 6.26 -30.15 17.50
N GLN A 599 7.46 -30.31 16.94
CA GLN A 599 8.14 -31.61 16.84
C GLN A 599 9.21 -31.76 17.94
N GLY A 600 10.19 -30.85 17.98
CA GLY A 600 11.11 -30.66 19.10
C GLY A 600 10.76 -29.43 19.96
N TYR A 601 10.95 -29.54 21.27
CA TYR A 601 10.78 -28.41 22.20
C TYR A 601 11.94 -28.34 23.21
N ILE A 602 12.50 -27.14 23.40
CA ILE A 602 13.47 -26.86 24.46
C ILE A 602 12.84 -25.84 25.41
N ASP A 603 12.64 -26.25 26.67
CA ASP A 603 11.97 -25.43 27.69
C ASP A 603 12.88 -24.35 28.30
N ALA A 604 12.35 -23.54 29.22
CA ALA A 604 13.10 -22.47 29.89
C ALA A 604 14.18 -22.97 30.90
N ALA A 605 14.21 -24.26 31.21
CA ALA A 605 15.29 -24.89 31.97
C ALA A 605 16.38 -25.47 31.05
N GLY A 606 16.21 -25.37 29.73
CA GLY A 606 17.11 -25.96 28.73
C GLY A 606 16.90 -27.47 28.57
N GLN A 607 15.82 -28.04 29.09
CA GLN A 607 15.52 -29.46 28.89
C GLN A 607 14.95 -29.68 27.50
N VAL A 608 15.52 -30.66 26.81
CA VAL A 608 15.07 -31.15 25.52
C VAL A 608 13.88 -32.09 25.73
N GLN A 609 12.76 -31.76 25.11
CA GLN A 609 11.55 -32.56 25.04
C GLN A 609 11.28 -32.92 23.56
N GLY A 610 10.72 -34.11 23.28
CA GLY A 610 10.23 -34.47 21.94
C GLY A 610 11.26 -34.78 20.82
N LEU A 611 12.58 -34.54 20.98
CA LEU A 611 13.60 -34.78 19.94
C LEU A 611 13.92 -36.28 19.63
N GLY A 612 12.89 -37.14 19.60
CA GLY A 612 13.00 -38.52 19.14
C GLY A 612 13.45 -38.59 17.68
N ALA A 613 14.70 -39.04 17.46
CA ALA A 613 15.34 -39.30 16.16
C ALA A 613 15.88 -38.11 15.32
N ARG A 614 15.93 -36.87 15.85
CA ARG A 614 16.62 -35.73 15.21
C ARG A 614 17.86 -35.25 16.01
N SER A 615 18.85 -36.12 16.20
CA SER A 615 20.03 -35.82 17.03
C SER A 615 21.35 -35.69 16.25
N THR A 616 21.91 -34.48 16.30
CA THR A 616 23.34 -34.09 16.24
C THR A 616 24.30 -34.82 15.27
N THR A 617 24.98 -34.04 14.41
CA THR A 617 26.30 -34.41 13.89
C THR A 617 27.24 -33.21 13.86
N THR A 618 27.68 -32.78 15.04
CA THR A 618 28.80 -31.84 15.19
C THR A 618 30.10 -32.63 15.13
N THR A 619 30.80 -32.62 14.00
CA THR A 619 32.12 -33.26 13.89
C THR A 619 33.23 -32.22 14.06
N THR A 620 33.91 -32.28 15.19
CA THR A 620 35.12 -31.50 15.48
C THR A 620 36.28 -31.94 14.59
N VAL A 621 37.01 -30.96 14.03
CA VAL A 621 38.25 -31.21 13.27
C VAL A 621 39.40 -31.48 14.22
N THR A 622 40.13 -32.56 14.00
CA THR A 622 41.43 -32.85 14.62
C THR A 622 42.44 -33.20 13.52
N GLU A 623 43.71 -32.84 13.71
CA GLU A 623 44.73 -32.80 12.66
C GLU A 623 45.28 -34.19 12.24
N LEU A 624 45.51 -34.34 10.92
CA LEU A 624 46.69 -34.93 10.19
C LEU A 624 47.37 -36.23 10.70
N PRO A 625 47.84 -37.14 9.81
CA PRO A 625 48.77 -36.77 8.71
C PRO A 625 48.66 -37.53 7.36
N ASP A 626 49.50 -37.11 6.42
CA ASP A 626 49.73 -37.67 5.07
C ASP A 626 49.84 -39.21 5.00
N GLN A 627 49.28 -39.82 3.94
CA GLN A 627 50.02 -40.74 3.07
C GLN A 627 49.45 -40.85 1.63
N GLN A 628 50.36 -40.59 0.69
CA GLN A 628 50.57 -41.19 -0.64
C GLN A 628 49.63 -42.27 -1.23
N THR A 629 49.49 -42.15 -2.57
CA THR A 629 49.51 -43.18 -3.64
C THR A 629 48.22 -43.84 -4.22
N SER A 630 48.18 -43.74 -5.56
CA SER A 630 47.88 -44.78 -6.58
C SER A 630 46.44 -45.14 -6.99
N SER A 631 46.08 -44.59 -8.17
CA SER A 631 45.69 -45.31 -9.42
C SER A 631 44.41 -46.18 -9.54
N SER A 632 43.70 -45.95 -10.66
CA SER A 632 42.82 -46.90 -11.41
C SER A 632 41.54 -47.38 -10.71
N TRP A 633 40.39 -47.63 -11.35
CA TRP A 633 39.97 -47.88 -12.74
C TRP A 633 38.64 -47.12 -13.04
N GLY A 634 38.07 -46.99 -14.25
CA GLY A 634 38.42 -47.42 -15.60
C GLY A 634 37.34 -46.93 -16.60
N MET A 635 37.65 -46.85 -17.90
CA MET A 635 36.71 -46.36 -18.93
C MET A 635 35.67 -47.43 -19.36
N GLY A 636 34.48 -47.00 -19.78
CA GLY A 636 33.42 -47.83 -20.36
C GLY A 636 32.69 -47.11 -21.50
N ILE A 637 33.23 -47.23 -22.72
CA ILE A 637 32.87 -46.48 -23.94
C ILE A 637 31.50 -46.88 -24.50
N GLY A 638 30.73 -45.92 -25.05
CA GLY A 638 29.56 -46.18 -25.90
C GLY A 638 29.10 -44.95 -26.68
N ALA A 639 29.43 -44.85 -27.97
CA ALA A 639 29.08 -43.73 -28.85
C ALA A 639 28.01 -44.11 -29.88
N LEU A 640 27.35 -43.11 -30.50
CA LEU A 640 27.07 -42.95 -31.95
C LEU A 640 26.29 -41.62 -32.21
N PRO A 641 26.18 -41.10 -33.45
CA PRO A 641 26.18 -39.64 -33.70
C PRO A 641 25.05 -39.10 -34.61
N SER A 642 24.92 -37.76 -34.72
CA SER A 642 24.90 -37.03 -36.01
C SER A 642 24.64 -35.51 -35.85
N SER A 643 25.46 -34.70 -36.54
CA SER A 643 25.35 -33.23 -36.72
C SER A 643 24.35 -32.91 -37.91
N PRO A 644 24.22 -31.69 -38.52
CA PRO A 644 25.08 -30.49 -38.46
C PRO A 644 24.42 -29.07 -38.61
N MET A 645 25.31 -28.07 -38.74
CA MET A 645 25.10 -26.69 -39.25
C MET A 645 24.41 -25.68 -38.30
N CYS A 646 24.77 -24.38 -38.29
CA CYS A 646 25.59 -23.64 -39.26
C CYS A 646 26.75 -22.85 -38.61
N SER A 647 27.78 -22.55 -39.41
CA SER A 647 29.01 -21.85 -39.01
C SER A 647 29.33 -20.70 -39.96
N GLU A 648 29.90 -19.60 -39.44
CA GLU A 648 30.93 -18.75 -40.08
C GLU A 648 31.32 -17.66 -39.06
N SER A 649 32.57 -17.18 -38.94
CA SER A 649 33.79 -17.29 -39.75
C SER A 649 35.02 -17.28 -38.79
N ARG A 650 36.31 -17.46 -39.16
CA ARG A 650 37.04 -17.42 -40.45
C ARG A 650 38.37 -18.21 -40.32
N ARG A 651 39.14 -18.32 -41.41
CA ARG A 651 40.39 -19.11 -41.55
C ARG A 651 41.38 -18.31 -42.45
N VAL A 652 42.72 -18.52 -42.52
CA VAL A 652 43.62 -19.64 -42.14
C VAL A 652 45.02 -19.10 -41.72
N SER A 653 45.83 -19.96 -41.05
CA SER A 653 47.29 -20.16 -41.19
C SER A 653 48.32 -19.06 -40.82
N ASP A 654 49.11 -19.35 -39.79
CA ASP A 654 50.56 -19.66 -39.84
C ASP A 654 51.46 -18.99 -40.91
N PHE A 655 52.56 -18.38 -40.45
CA PHE A 655 53.91 -18.97 -40.60
C PHE A 655 54.90 -18.25 -39.66
N GLY A 656 55.82 -18.98 -39.02
CA GLY A 656 56.77 -18.42 -38.05
C GLY A 656 58.23 -18.37 -38.53
N LEU A 657 59.10 -17.74 -37.74
CA LEU A 657 60.56 -17.98 -37.75
C LEU A 657 61.17 -17.42 -36.45
N GLY A 658 62.17 -18.12 -35.89
CA GLY A 658 62.72 -17.83 -34.56
C GLY A 658 63.93 -16.89 -34.55
N GLY A 659 64.13 -16.21 -33.41
CA GLY A 659 65.32 -15.40 -33.14
C GLY A 659 65.58 -15.28 -31.65
N ARG A 660 66.57 -16.02 -31.12
CA ARG A 660 66.91 -16.06 -29.69
C ARG A 660 68.16 -15.22 -29.45
N LEU A 661 68.01 -13.98 -28.95
CA LEU A 661 69.15 -13.14 -28.53
C LEU A 661 68.92 -12.45 -27.18
N VAL A 662 70.03 -12.09 -26.54
CA VAL A 662 70.18 -11.96 -25.08
C VAL A 662 70.11 -10.50 -24.60
N SER A 663 69.32 -10.31 -23.54
CA SER A 663 69.34 -9.23 -22.53
C SER A 663 69.64 -7.78 -22.94
N LYS A 664 68.70 -6.90 -22.60
CA LYS A 664 68.99 -5.68 -21.82
C LYS A 664 67.80 -5.37 -20.91
N ARG A 665 68.07 -4.93 -19.67
CA ARG A 665 67.02 -4.45 -18.77
C ARG A 665 66.51 -3.10 -19.28
N GLN A 666 65.26 -3.05 -19.71
CA GLN A 666 64.43 -1.86 -19.60
C GLN A 666 63.39 -2.15 -18.51
N GLY A 667 63.05 -1.15 -17.71
CA GLY A 667 61.97 -1.29 -16.73
C GLY A 667 60.63 -1.52 -17.44
N PRO A 668 59.62 -2.10 -16.77
CA PRO A 668 58.30 -2.21 -17.38
C PRO A 668 57.79 -0.80 -17.69
N GLU A 669 57.53 -0.54 -18.97
CA GLU A 669 56.60 0.52 -19.37
C GLU A 669 55.25 0.29 -18.69
N PRO A 670 54.44 1.34 -18.44
CA PRO A 670 53.13 1.16 -17.86
C PRO A 670 52.30 0.28 -18.78
N HIS A 671 52.04 -0.97 -18.36
CA HIS A 671 51.07 -1.82 -19.02
C HIS A 671 49.73 -1.08 -19.03
N ASP A 672 49.29 -0.69 -20.24
CA ASP A 672 47.97 -0.18 -20.49
C ASP A 672 46.97 -1.33 -20.31
N LEU A 673 46.58 -1.56 -19.05
CA LEU A 673 45.60 -2.58 -18.68
C LEU A 673 44.20 -2.03 -18.98
N GLY A 674 43.90 -1.95 -20.27
CA GLY A 674 42.54 -1.88 -20.82
C GLY A 674 41.78 -3.17 -20.52
N GLY A 675 41.54 -3.46 -19.24
CA GLY A 675 40.53 -4.41 -18.83
C GLY A 675 39.17 -3.75 -18.98
N GLU A 676 38.35 -4.23 -19.91
CA GLU A 676 36.95 -3.83 -20.02
C GLU A 676 36.29 -3.98 -18.64
N VAL A 677 35.78 -2.88 -18.09
CA VAL A 677 35.05 -2.93 -16.82
C VAL A 677 33.78 -3.72 -17.05
N SER A 678 33.65 -4.87 -16.39
CA SER A 678 32.51 -5.76 -16.65
C SER A 678 31.20 -5.02 -16.40
N ALA A 679 30.22 -5.23 -17.26
CA ALA A 679 28.90 -4.60 -17.13
C ALA A 679 28.27 -4.89 -15.75
N GLY A 680 28.60 -6.04 -15.14
CA GLY A 680 28.21 -6.39 -13.78
C GLY A 680 28.73 -5.41 -12.72
N ALA A 681 29.98 -4.96 -12.82
CA ALA A 681 30.56 -4.05 -11.82
C ALA A 681 29.89 -2.65 -11.82
N ILE A 682 29.51 -2.15 -13.00
CA ILE A 682 28.72 -0.91 -13.12
C ILE A 682 27.30 -1.14 -12.58
N TRP A 683 26.68 -2.29 -12.88
CA TRP A 683 25.37 -2.66 -12.30
C TRP A 683 25.38 -2.74 -10.77
N THR A 684 26.41 -3.31 -10.15
CA THR A 684 26.55 -3.33 -8.68
C THR A 684 26.58 -1.91 -8.10
N VAL A 685 27.26 -0.96 -8.76
CA VAL A 685 27.30 0.43 -8.31
C VAL A 685 25.93 1.12 -8.47
N TYR A 686 25.15 0.77 -9.49
CA TYR A 686 23.77 1.26 -9.62
C TYR A 686 22.86 0.71 -8.52
N LEU A 687 22.96 -0.58 -8.17
CA LEU A 687 22.19 -1.20 -7.09
C LEU A 687 22.54 -0.60 -5.71
N VAL A 688 23.83 -0.40 -5.43
CA VAL A 688 24.30 0.26 -4.19
C VAL A 688 23.68 1.65 -4.01
N VAL A 689 23.60 2.43 -5.10
CA VAL A 689 23.01 3.77 -5.06
C VAL A 689 21.47 3.71 -5.03
N LEU A 690 20.85 2.76 -5.72
CA LEU A 690 19.41 2.51 -5.67
C LEU A 690 18.95 2.30 -4.21
N MET A 691 19.59 1.39 -3.49
CA MET A 691 19.23 1.05 -2.10
C MET A 691 19.43 2.23 -1.14
N ASP A 692 20.50 3.02 -1.32
CA ASP A 692 20.72 4.23 -0.52
C ASP A 692 19.65 5.31 -0.75
N MET A 693 19.14 5.43 -1.99
CA MET A 693 18.06 6.38 -2.32
C MET A 693 16.67 5.89 -1.90
N VAL A 694 16.39 4.58 -1.96
CA VAL A 694 15.18 3.99 -1.36
C VAL A 694 15.14 4.29 0.15
N ASN A 695 16.22 4.01 0.87
CA ASN A 695 16.32 4.29 2.31
C ASN A 695 16.25 5.80 2.65
N PHE A 696 16.70 6.68 1.75
CA PHE A 696 16.47 8.12 1.90
C PHE A 696 14.97 8.47 1.74
N GLY A 697 14.30 7.88 0.74
CA GLY A 697 12.90 8.17 0.39
C GLY A 697 11.88 7.59 1.37
N ILE A 698 12.08 6.35 1.84
CA ILE A 698 11.10 5.58 2.62
C ILE A 698 10.74 6.21 3.98
N VAL A 699 11.64 7.02 4.55
CA VAL A 699 11.39 7.71 5.81
C VAL A 699 10.30 8.79 5.66
N PHE A 700 10.19 9.47 4.51
CA PHE A 700 9.30 10.62 4.36
C PHE A 700 7.79 10.29 4.51
N PRO A 701 7.25 9.22 3.89
CA PRO A 701 5.88 8.78 4.15
C PRO A 701 5.63 8.31 5.59
N LEU A 702 6.67 7.84 6.29
CA LEU A 702 6.58 7.34 7.67
C LEU A 702 6.65 8.45 8.72
N LEU A 703 7.04 9.68 8.36
CA LEU A 703 7.18 10.80 9.30
C LEU A 703 5.94 11.07 10.17
N PRO A 704 4.68 11.01 9.67
CA PRO A 704 3.50 11.22 10.52
C PRO A 704 3.33 10.13 11.58
N ALA A 705 3.48 8.85 11.20
CA ALA A 705 3.37 7.73 12.13
C ALA A 705 4.53 7.71 13.16
N ILE A 706 5.73 8.08 12.74
CA ILE A 706 6.88 8.28 13.63
C ILE A 706 6.62 9.44 14.61
N ALA A 707 6.00 10.54 14.16
CA ALA A 707 5.66 11.67 15.00
C ALA A 707 4.62 11.28 16.07
N GLU A 708 3.56 10.58 15.66
CA GLU A 708 2.50 10.11 16.54
C GLU A 708 3.01 9.10 17.58
N HIS A 709 3.76 8.08 17.15
CA HIS A 709 4.28 7.03 18.04
C HIS A 709 5.23 7.55 19.13
N PHE A 710 5.99 8.62 18.87
CA PHE A 710 6.88 9.26 19.86
C PHE A 710 6.34 10.55 20.48
N GLY A 711 5.11 10.96 20.16
CA GLY A 711 4.53 12.23 20.63
C GLY A 711 5.33 13.47 20.20
N ALA A 712 5.97 13.42 19.04
CA ALA A 712 6.87 14.46 18.53
C ALA A 712 6.12 15.51 17.70
N ASP A 713 6.46 16.79 17.90
CA ASP A 713 5.83 17.91 17.19
C ASP A 713 6.41 18.12 15.77
N ALA A 714 5.79 19.01 14.99
CA ALA A 714 6.27 19.34 13.64
C ALA A 714 7.71 19.89 13.62
N THR A 715 8.15 20.55 14.70
CA THR A 715 9.53 21.03 14.87
C THR A 715 10.51 19.87 15.00
N ALA A 716 10.18 18.89 15.83
CA ALA A 716 10.93 17.66 15.99
C ALA A 716 11.00 16.89 14.66
N VAL A 717 9.88 16.72 13.95
CA VAL A 717 9.86 16.10 12.60
C VAL A 717 10.78 16.83 11.62
N GLY A 718 10.77 18.18 11.60
CA GLY A 718 11.68 18.99 10.78
C GLY A 718 13.17 18.79 11.11
N SER A 719 13.50 18.37 12.34
CA SER A 719 14.88 18.05 12.71
C SER A 719 15.43 16.80 11.99
N LEU A 720 14.57 15.88 11.53
CA LEU A 720 14.99 14.65 10.85
C LEU A 720 15.55 14.90 9.44
N ALA A 721 14.95 15.82 8.69
CA ALA A 721 15.48 16.26 7.39
C ALA A 721 16.75 17.12 7.56
N THR A 722 16.79 17.91 8.64
CA THR A 722 17.93 18.78 8.98
C THR A 722 19.16 17.96 9.39
N ALA A 723 18.99 16.97 10.28
CA ALA A 723 20.08 16.12 10.78
C ALA A 723 20.81 15.36 9.66
N PHE A 724 20.04 14.79 8.72
CA PHE A 724 20.58 14.15 7.52
C PHE A 724 21.42 15.14 6.68
N SER A 725 20.85 16.31 6.37
CA SER A 725 21.51 17.28 5.50
C SER A 725 22.77 17.88 6.14
N VAL A 726 22.73 18.17 7.45
CA VAL A 726 23.90 18.65 8.22
C VAL A 726 25.02 17.61 8.24
N ALA A 727 24.69 16.33 8.42
CA ALA A 727 25.68 15.26 8.37
C ALA A 727 26.27 15.09 6.96
N GLN A 728 25.48 15.22 5.89
CA GLN A 728 26.02 15.22 4.52
C GLN A 728 27.05 16.34 4.30
N VAL A 729 26.78 17.57 4.78
CA VAL A 729 27.73 18.70 4.66
C VAL A 729 29.07 18.38 5.35
N ALA A 730 29.04 17.72 6.50
CA ALA A 730 30.24 17.38 7.26
C ALA A 730 31.04 16.20 6.67
N PHE A 731 30.36 15.14 6.22
CA PHE A 731 31.00 13.86 5.91
C PHE A 731 31.18 13.56 4.42
N THR A 732 30.33 14.07 3.51
CA THR A 732 30.48 13.77 2.07
C THR A 732 31.85 14.21 1.48
N PRO A 733 32.49 15.33 1.88
CA PRO A 733 33.84 15.65 1.42
C PRO A 733 34.92 14.73 2.01
N LEU A 734 34.69 14.21 3.23
CA LEU A 734 35.60 13.30 3.93
C LEU A 734 35.56 11.89 3.29
N LEU A 735 34.37 11.37 3.01
CA LEU A 735 34.17 10.13 2.27
C LEU A 735 34.72 10.23 0.85
N GLY A 736 34.48 11.35 0.17
CA GLY A 736 35.11 11.65 -1.12
C GLY A 736 36.63 11.52 -1.07
N ARG A 737 37.28 12.17 -0.09
CA ARG A 737 38.73 12.09 0.14
C ARG A 737 39.22 10.70 0.54
N ALA A 738 38.44 9.95 1.31
CA ALA A 738 38.77 8.56 1.65
C ALA A 738 38.76 7.69 0.39
N SER A 739 37.78 7.87 -0.50
CA SER A 739 37.65 7.08 -1.73
C SER A 739 38.82 7.30 -2.70
N ASP A 740 39.34 8.53 -2.78
CA ASP A 740 40.55 8.84 -3.57
C ASP A 740 41.80 8.15 -3.01
N ARG A 741 41.90 8.05 -1.67
CA ARG A 741 43.11 7.55 -0.99
C ARG A 741 43.15 6.03 -0.87
N TYR A 742 42.03 5.43 -0.47
CA TYR A 742 41.92 4.00 -0.16
C TYR A 742 41.22 3.19 -1.25
N GLY A 743 40.70 3.86 -2.30
CA GLY A 743 39.97 3.25 -3.40
C GLY A 743 38.44 3.35 -3.24
N ARG A 744 37.72 3.29 -4.36
CA ARG A 744 36.25 3.47 -4.40
C ARG A 744 35.50 2.37 -3.63
N ARG A 745 35.80 1.09 -3.93
CA ARG A 745 35.07 -0.08 -3.39
C ARG A 745 35.05 -0.15 -1.86
N PRO A 746 36.17 -0.03 -1.11
CA PRO A 746 36.12 -0.08 0.36
C PRO A 746 35.28 1.04 0.97
N VAL A 747 35.29 2.25 0.39
CA VAL A 747 34.54 3.38 0.93
C VAL A 747 33.07 3.33 0.56
N LEU A 748 32.70 2.79 -0.61
CA LEU A 748 31.31 2.44 -0.93
C LEU A 748 30.75 1.40 0.05
N LEU A 749 31.51 0.36 0.39
CA LEU A 749 31.07 -0.64 1.38
C LEU A 749 30.90 -0.04 2.79
N ILE A 750 31.79 0.87 3.21
CA ILE A 750 31.64 1.61 4.48
C ILE A 750 30.40 2.50 4.46
N ALA A 751 30.12 3.16 3.33
CA ALA A 751 28.91 3.97 3.16
C ALA A 751 27.64 3.09 3.26
N VAL A 752 27.54 2.01 2.50
CA VAL A 752 26.41 1.06 2.55
C VAL A 752 26.22 0.50 3.96
N PHE A 753 27.30 0.13 4.65
CA PHE A 753 27.22 -0.33 6.05
C PHE A 753 26.69 0.77 6.99
N GLY A 754 27.07 2.03 6.80
CA GLY A 754 26.50 3.15 7.55
C GLY A 754 25.01 3.36 7.27
N THR A 755 24.60 3.24 6.01
CA THR A 755 23.19 3.30 5.58
C THR A 755 22.39 2.15 6.22
N MET A 756 22.90 0.92 6.18
CA MET A 756 22.32 -0.27 6.84
C MET A 756 22.18 -0.08 8.36
N VAL A 757 23.22 0.42 9.03
CA VAL A 757 23.19 0.74 10.48
C VAL A 757 22.12 1.79 10.78
N SER A 758 21.96 2.83 9.94
CA SER A 758 20.87 3.78 10.09
C SER A 758 19.49 3.14 9.92
N THR A 759 19.30 2.27 8.93
CA THR A 759 18.01 1.62 8.69
C THR A 759 17.63 0.76 9.88
N ALA A 760 18.56 -0.07 10.38
CA ALA A 760 18.38 -0.85 11.60
C ALA A 760 18.09 0.05 12.83
N MET A 761 18.84 1.15 13.01
CA MET A 761 18.58 2.11 14.10
C MET A 761 17.23 2.84 13.98
N THR A 762 16.67 2.95 12.77
CA THR A 762 15.33 3.52 12.56
C THR A 762 14.25 2.49 12.88
N GLY A 763 14.41 1.23 12.44
CA GLY A 763 13.49 0.13 12.75
C GLY A 763 13.46 -0.27 14.23
N PHE A 764 14.59 -0.21 14.93
CA PHE A 764 14.70 -0.47 16.38
C PHE A 764 14.64 0.79 17.24
N ALA A 765 14.19 1.93 16.70
CA ALA A 765 14.10 3.15 17.48
C ALA A 765 13.07 3.03 18.62
N TRP A 766 13.51 3.22 19.86
CA TRP A 766 12.63 3.34 21.03
C TRP A 766 12.46 4.79 21.52
N SER A 767 13.02 5.76 20.79
CA SER A 767 12.89 7.18 21.14
C SER A 767 13.17 8.07 19.92
N PHE A 768 12.52 9.24 19.88
CA PHE A 768 12.71 10.21 18.79
C PHE A 768 14.19 10.62 18.56
N PRO A 769 15.02 10.89 19.60
CA PRO A 769 16.43 11.22 19.40
C PRO A 769 17.26 10.10 18.74
N MET A 770 16.85 8.83 18.89
CA MET A 770 17.50 7.71 18.20
C MET A 770 17.25 7.76 16.69
N ILE A 771 16.07 8.21 16.26
CA ILE A 771 15.77 8.44 14.83
C ILE A 771 16.54 9.64 14.32
N VAL A 772 16.66 10.73 15.08
CA VAL A 772 17.53 11.87 14.73
C VAL A 772 18.99 11.42 14.56
N ALA A 773 19.48 10.56 15.45
CA ALA A 773 20.82 9.97 15.36
C ALA A 773 20.97 9.04 14.14
N ALA A 774 19.97 8.20 13.84
CA ALA A 774 19.93 7.37 12.64
C ALA A 774 20.00 8.24 11.36
N ARG A 775 19.16 9.28 11.26
CA ARG A 775 19.20 10.25 10.14
C ARG A 775 20.55 10.94 9.99
N ALA A 776 21.22 11.27 11.09
CA ALA A 776 22.59 11.80 11.06
C ALA A 776 23.61 10.75 10.56
N ILE A 777 23.46 9.47 10.92
CA ILE A 777 24.32 8.38 10.42
C ILE A 777 24.10 8.15 8.92
N ASN A 778 22.85 8.11 8.44
CA ASN A 778 22.52 8.04 7.01
C ASN A 778 23.09 9.23 6.24
N GLY A 779 22.93 10.45 6.78
CA GLY A 779 23.54 11.64 6.18
C GLY A 779 25.07 11.59 6.18
N ALA A 780 25.68 10.98 7.19
CA ALA A 780 27.12 10.77 7.27
C ALA A 780 27.62 9.71 6.27
N SER A 781 26.79 8.74 5.88
CA SER A 781 27.11 7.71 4.89
C SER A 781 26.74 8.05 3.44
N GLY A 782 25.78 8.97 3.20
CA GLY A 782 25.22 9.34 1.89
C GLY A 782 26.17 9.99 0.85
N GLY A 783 27.49 9.79 0.96
CA GLY A 783 28.48 10.08 -0.08
C GLY A 783 28.49 9.09 -1.25
N THR A 784 27.63 8.06 -1.19
CA THR A 784 27.44 6.98 -2.17
C THR A 784 27.40 7.47 -3.62
N VAL A 785 26.49 8.38 -3.97
CA VAL A 785 26.28 8.93 -5.33
C VAL A 785 27.54 9.66 -5.83
N GLY A 786 28.24 10.40 -4.96
CA GLY A 786 29.48 11.09 -5.30
C GLY A 786 30.62 10.11 -5.61
N ILE A 787 30.76 9.05 -4.82
CA ILE A 787 31.78 8.01 -5.04
C ILE A 787 31.42 7.11 -6.24
N ALA A 788 30.12 6.85 -6.47
CA ALA A 788 29.62 6.14 -7.64
C ALA A 788 29.92 6.91 -8.93
N ASN A 789 29.64 8.22 -8.97
CA ASN A 789 30.02 9.09 -10.08
C ASN A 789 31.54 9.10 -10.32
N ALA A 790 32.34 9.11 -9.25
CA ALA A 790 33.80 9.00 -9.35
C ALA A 790 34.24 7.63 -9.91
N TYR A 791 33.61 6.53 -9.49
CA TYR A 791 33.86 5.19 -10.00
C TYR A 791 33.51 5.06 -11.48
N ILE A 792 32.34 5.56 -11.90
CA ILE A 792 31.93 5.61 -13.31
C ILE A 792 32.94 6.42 -14.12
N ALA A 793 33.40 7.58 -13.61
CA ALA A 793 34.40 8.40 -14.27
C ALA A 793 35.82 7.79 -14.31
N ASP A 794 36.13 6.87 -13.39
CA ASP A 794 37.35 6.06 -13.42
C ASP A 794 37.24 4.89 -14.43
N ALA A 795 36.03 4.33 -14.58
CA ALA A 795 35.70 3.13 -15.36
C ALA A 795 35.33 3.36 -16.84
N THR A 796 35.00 4.59 -17.25
CA THR A 796 34.46 4.90 -18.59
C THR A 796 35.29 5.92 -19.37
N THR A 797 35.19 5.89 -20.70
CA THR A 797 35.84 6.85 -21.59
C THR A 797 35.24 8.24 -21.45
N SER A 798 36.00 9.30 -21.76
CA SER A 798 35.54 10.68 -21.59
C SER A 798 34.27 11.04 -22.37
N GLU A 799 33.99 10.36 -23.50
CA GLU A 799 32.75 10.53 -24.28
C GLU A 799 31.54 9.86 -23.60
N GLU A 800 31.77 8.78 -22.84
CA GLU A 800 30.71 7.94 -22.27
C GLU A 800 30.37 8.26 -20.81
N LYS A 801 31.27 8.90 -20.06
CA LYS A 801 31.09 9.27 -18.64
C LYS A 801 29.71 9.83 -18.33
N SER A 802 29.29 10.85 -19.09
CA SER A 802 28.04 11.55 -18.83
C SER A 802 26.81 10.70 -19.17
N ILE A 803 26.92 9.70 -20.05
CA ILE A 803 25.87 8.74 -20.39
C ILE A 803 25.66 7.74 -19.25
N TYR A 804 26.74 7.15 -18.71
CA TYR A 804 26.63 6.22 -17.58
C TYR A 804 26.22 6.93 -16.28
N ILE A 805 26.67 8.17 -16.06
CA ILE A 805 26.17 9.02 -14.97
C ILE A 805 24.67 9.35 -15.18
N SER A 806 24.23 9.56 -16.42
CA SER A 806 22.82 9.77 -16.74
C SER A 806 21.97 8.54 -16.38
N TYR A 807 22.42 7.34 -16.74
CA TYR A 807 21.73 6.10 -16.36
C TYR A 807 21.64 5.91 -14.84
N LEU A 808 22.73 6.18 -14.09
CA LEU A 808 22.69 6.19 -12.62
C LEU A 808 21.61 7.15 -12.10
N ILE A 809 21.55 8.38 -12.63
CA ILE A 809 20.56 9.39 -12.26
C ILE A 809 19.13 8.94 -12.61
N GLY A 810 18.93 8.26 -13.74
CA GLY A 810 17.65 7.67 -14.11
C GLY A 810 17.18 6.60 -13.10
N VAL A 811 18.10 5.74 -12.65
CA VAL A 811 17.83 4.71 -11.62
C VAL A 811 17.46 5.35 -10.28
N ILE A 812 18.16 6.42 -9.86
CA ILE A 812 17.83 7.19 -8.64
C ILE A 812 16.39 7.74 -8.71
N PHE A 813 16.04 8.47 -9.77
CA PHE A 813 14.72 9.12 -9.82
C PHE A 813 13.55 8.16 -10.07
N LEU A 814 13.81 6.94 -10.51
CA LEU A 814 12.79 5.89 -10.55
C LEU A 814 12.33 5.48 -9.15
N THR A 815 13.19 5.52 -8.12
CA THR A 815 12.80 5.21 -6.73
C THR A 815 12.05 6.35 -6.06
N GLU A 816 12.19 7.59 -6.55
CA GLU A 816 11.42 8.74 -6.06
C GLU A 816 9.98 8.79 -6.62
N ALA A 817 9.59 7.83 -7.47
CA ALA A 817 8.24 7.70 -8.01
C ALA A 817 7.22 7.30 -6.92
N LYS A 818 6.74 8.29 -6.15
CA LYS A 818 5.69 8.11 -5.14
C LYS A 818 4.45 7.48 -5.79
N PRO A 819 3.90 6.37 -5.27
CA PRO A 819 2.66 5.82 -5.80
C PRO A 819 1.44 6.67 -5.41
N ARG A 820 0.29 6.39 -6.01
CA ARG A 820 -1.00 6.99 -5.61
C ARG A 820 -1.35 6.59 -4.17
N GLY A 821 -2.15 7.39 -3.46
CA GLY A 821 -2.36 7.28 -2.00
C GLY A 821 -2.51 5.86 -1.43
N ASN A 822 -3.32 5.00 -2.04
CA ASN A 822 -3.49 3.61 -1.58
C ASN A 822 -2.27 2.74 -1.90
N GLN A 823 -1.72 2.89 -3.12
CA GLN A 823 -0.48 2.25 -3.55
C GLN A 823 0.75 2.74 -2.78
N ALA A 824 0.71 3.89 -2.11
CA ALA A 824 1.82 4.38 -1.29
C ALA A 824 2.06 3.47 -0.06
N ARG A 825 0.99 2.84 0.45
CA ARG A 825 1.07 1.80 1.48
C ARG A 825 1.52 0.46 0.87
N GLU A 826 1.03 0.10 -0.32
CA GLU A 826 1.45 -1.13 -1.02
C GLU A 826 2.92 -1.10 -1.47
N ALA A 827 3.44 0.04 -1.92
CA ALA A 827 4.85 0.19 -2.28
C ALA A 827 5.75 0.31 -1.05
N ALA A 828 5.29 0.92 0.03
CA ALA A 828 6.01 0.87 1.30
C ALA A 828 6.12 -0.58 1.80
N ALA A 829 5.02 -1.35 1.75
CA ALA A 829 4.98 -2.77 2.13
C ALA A 829 5.78 -3.68 1.19
N SER A 830 5.80 -3.41 -0.12
CA SER A 830 6.59 -4.20 -1.09
C SER A 830 8.06 -3.78 -1.16
N LEU A 831 8.42 -2.54 -0.79
CA LEU A 831 9.81 -2.15 -0.58
C LEU A 831 10.37 -2.68 0.74
N THR A 832 9.59 -2.74 1.83
CA THR A 832 10.04 -3.46 3.04
C THR A 832 10.10 -4.98 2.84
N ALA A 833 9.20 -5.56 2.03
CA ALA A 833 9.32 -6.97 1.62
C ALA A 833 10.56 -7.21 0.72
N ALA A 834 10.91 -6.26 -0.15
CA ALA A 834 12.13 -6.33 -0.95
C ALA A 834 13.38 -6.20 -0.08
N GLU A 835 13.46 -5.22 0.83
CA GLU A 835 14.60 -5.02 1.73
C GLU A 835 14.75 -6.17 2.74
N GLY A 836 13.65 -6.76 3.21
CA GLY A 836 13.64 -7.97 4.03
C GLY A 836 14.06 -9.25 3.27
N GLY A 837 13.80 -9.31 1.96
CA GLY A 837 14.27 -10.38 1.08
C GLY A 837 15.76 -10.26 0.72
N THR A 838 16.23 -9.06 0.38
CA THR A 838 17.61 -8.84 -0.10
C THR A 838 18.68 -8.94 1.00
N ALA A 839 18.29 -8.83 2.28
CA ALA A 839 19.22 -8.98 3.42
C ALA A 839 19.90 -10.37 3.48
N ARG A 840 19.40 -11.39 2.75
CA ARG A 840 20.07 -12.70 2.61
C ARG A 840 20.89 -12.88 1.33
N ASP A 841 20.63 -12.10 0.29
CA ASP A 841 21.33 -12.20 -0.99
C ASP A 841 22.55 -11.27 -1.07
N GLU A 842 22.61 -10.18 -0.29
CA GLU A 842 23.81 -9.35 -0.18
C GLU A 842 25.00 -10.12 0.41
N GLU A 843 24.76 -11.02 1.36
CA GLU A 843 25.81 -11.87 1.94
C GLU A 843 26.29 -12.93 0.92
N GLY A 844 25.43 -13.39 0.00
CA GLY A 844 25.76 -14.33 -1.07
C GLY A 844 26.52 -13.71 -2.26
N ALA A 845 26.00 -12.61 -2.82
CA ALA A 845 26.64 -11.92 -3.94
C ALA A 845 27.96 -11.24 -3.54
N GLY A 846 28.03 -10.71 -2.31
CA GLY A 846 29.25 -10.15 -1.74
C GLY A 846 30.36 -11.18 -1.50
N THR A 847 30.02 -12.43 -1.18
CA THR A 847 30.99 -13.50 -0.88
C THR A 847 31.36 -14.35 -2.09
N GLN A 848 30.47 -14.63 -3.04
CA GLN A 848 30.84 -15.38 -4.25
C GLN A 848 31.81 -14.57 -5.14
N VAL A 849 31.63 -13.25 -5.26
CA VAL A 849 32.60 -12.37 -5.97
C VAL A 849 33.87 -12.13 -5.12
N ALA A 850 33.91 -12.52 -3.85
CA ALA A 850 35.14 -12.51 -3.04
C ALA A 850 36.03 -13.76 -3.26
N ALA A 851 35.50 -14.83 -3.87
CA ALA A 851 36.18 -16.12 -3.97
C ALA A 851 37.08 -16.29 -5.21
N GLU A 852 36.73 -15.70 -6.37
CA GLU A 852 37.42 -16.05 -7.64
C GLU A 852 38.58 -15.14 -8.08
N ASP A 853 38.73 -13.92 -7.54
CA ASP A 853 39.81 -12.99 -7.96
C ASP A 853 40.86 -12.70 -6.85
N SER A 854 40.75 -13.37 -5.70
CA SER A 854 41.42 -12.95 -4.45
C SER A 854 42.74 -13.64 -4.10
N ARG A 855 43.30 -14.51 -4.96
CA ARG A 855 44.57 -15.24 -4.69
C ARG A 855 45.74 -14.95 -5.65
N GLY A 856 45.53 -14.26 -6.77
CA GLY A 856 46.60 -13.94 -7.73
C GLY A 856 47.21 -12.54 -7.61
N ALA A 857 46.36 -11.50 -7.49
CA ALA A 857 46.77 -10.11 -7.74
C ALA A 857 47.14 -9.27 -6.49
N ALA A 858 46.84 -9.75 -5.28
CA ALA A 858 47.03 -8.98 -4.06
C ALA A 858 48.51 -8.86 -3.63
N ALA A 859 49.28 -9.95 -3.76
CA ALA A 859 50.68 -10.01 -3.34
C ALA A 859 51.61 -9.12 -4.19
N SER A 860 51.34 -9.00 -5.50
CA SER A 860 52.14 -8.19 -6.43
C SER A 860 51.87 -6.69 -6.32
N ARG A 861 50.64 -6.27 -5.99
CA ARG A 861 50.27 -4.84 -5.85
C ARG A 861 50.79 -4.19 -4.57
N LEU A 862 50.98 -4.95 -3.50
CA LEU A 862 51.48 -4.41 -2.22
C LEU A 862 52.97 -4.03 -2.24
N GLN A 863 53.80 -4.71 -3.03
CA GLN A 863 55.23 -4.36 -3.16
C GLN A 863 55.49 -3.19 -4.10
N ALA A 864 54.63 -2.95 -5.10
CA ALA A 864 54.83 -1.87 -6.08
C ALA A 864 54.49 -0.46 -5.57
N ARG A 865 53.74 -0.34 -4.46
CA ARG A 865 53.22 0.95 -3.97
C ARG A 865 54.05 1.61 -2.84
N GLN A 866 55.16 1.00 -2.44
CA GLN A 866 56.04 1.52 -1.37
C GLN A 866 57.04 2.60 -1.82
N SER A 867 57.10 2.96 -3.11
CA SER A 867 58.12 3.85 -3.67
C SER A 867 57.64 5.22 -4.15
N SER A 868 56.36 5.58 -4.00
CA SER A 868 55.85 6.93 -4.31
C SER A 868 55.37 7.64 -3.03
N VAL A 869 56.23 8.47 -2.46
CA VAL A 869 55.84 9.41 -1.40
C VAL A 869 54.93 10.46 -2.01
N ASP A 870 53.65 10.43 -1.65
CA ASP A 870 52.62 11.37 -2.08
C ASP A 870 52.90 12.77 -1.51
N THR A 871 53.63 13.59 -2.28
CA THR A 871 53.89 15.01 -1.97
C THR A 871 52.63 15.83 -2.24
N GLY A 872 51.64 15.67 -1.37
CA GLY A 872 50.29 16.15 -1.63
C GLY A 872 50.20 17.66 -1.81
N LEU A 873 49.59 18.10 -2.93
CA LEU A 873 48.91 19.40 -3.07
C LEU A 873 47.96 19.44 -4.29
N ASP A 874 47.31 18.31 -4.65
CA ASP A 874 46.24 18.32 -5.67
C ASP A 874 45.06 19.18 -5.18
N TYR A 875 44.94 20.38 -5.75
CA TYR A 875 43.95 21.40 -5.41
C TYR A 875 42.74 21.35 -6.36
N ILE A 876 41.53 21.51 -5.81
CA ILE A 876 40.30 21.62 -6.61
C ILE A 876 40.31 22.98 -7.33
N PRO A 877 40.28 23.03 -8.67
CA PRO A 877 40.42 24.29 -9.40
C PRO A 877 39.28 25.26 -9.09
N TRP A 878 39.56 26.56 -9.10
CA TRP A 878 38.56 27.60 -8.80
C TRP A 878 37.31 27.52 -9.71
N SER A 879 37.47 27.02 -10.94
CA SER A 879 36.38 26.78 -11.88
C SER A 879 35.38 25.72 -11.42
N ALA A 880 35.79 24.75 -10.59
CA ALA A 880 34.86 23.82 -9.93
C ALA A 880 33.91 24.54 -8.95
N GLY A 881 34.33 25.69 -8.39
CA GLY A 881 33.47 26.54 -7.57
C GLY A 881 32.25 27.07 -8.32
N LEU A 882 32.34 27.26 -9.64
CA LEU A 882 31.19 27.60 -10.48
C LEU A 882 30.18 26.45 -10.57
N LEU A 883 30.66 25.20 -10.64
CA LEU A 883 29.82 24.00 -10.64
C LEU A 883 29.17 23.76 -9.27
N PHE A 884 29.89 24.02 -8.16
CA PHE A 884 29.33 23.97 -6.81
C PHE A 884 28.22 25.03 -6.63
N GLY A 885 28.43 26.26 -7.10
CA GLY A 885 27.43 27.32 -7.07
C GLY A 885 26.20 27.01 -7.94
N ALA A 886 26.39 26.49 -9.15
CA ALA A 886 25.29 26.05 -10.01
C ALA A 886 24.51 24.87 -9.38
N GLY A 887 25.22 23.90 -8.79
CA GLY A 887 24.63 22.78 -8.07
C GLY A 887 23.80 23.22 -6.85
N PHE A 888 24.31 24.18 -6.07
CA PHE A 888 23.58 24.82 -4.98
C PHE A 888 22.28 25.47 -5.49
N LEU A 889 22.34 26.30 -6.52
CA LEU A 889 21.17 27.01 -7.08
C LEU A 889 20.10 26.04 -7.63
N PHE A 890 20.52 24.96 -8.28
CA PHE A 890 19.61 23.91 -8.77
C PHE A 890 18.95 23.11 -7.66
N MET A 891 19.69 22.80 -6.59
CA MET A 891 19.14 22.08 -5.44
C MET A 891 18.24 22.98 -4.61
N LEU A 892 18.58 24.27 -4.47
CA LEU A 892 17.75 25.28 -3.81
C LEU A 892 16.37 25.37 -4.47
N GLY A 893 16.33 25.44 -5.81
CA GLY A 893 15.08 25.44 -6.56
C GLY A 893 14.31 24.11 -6.56
N PHE A 894 15.01 22.96 -6.45
CA PHE A 894 14.37 21.65 -6.33
C PHE A 894 13.75 21.44 -4.93
N ALA A 895 14.51 21.70 -3.87
CA ALA A 895 14.03 21.58 -2.50
C ALA A 895 12.90 22.58 -2.19
N SER A 896 12.94 23.77 -2.80
CA SER A 896 11.84 24.74 -2.81
C SER A 896 10.56 24.18 -3.45
N PHE A 897 10.68 23.56 -4.63
CA PHE A 897 9.58 22.87 -5.29
C PHE A 897 9.02 21.73 -4.42
N GLU A 898 9.89 20.92 -3.82
CA GLU A 898 9.51 19.80 -2.94
C GLU A 898 8.80 20.27 -1.65
N SER A 899 9.24 21.36 -1.02
CA SER A 899 8.65 21.82 0.25
C SER A 899 7.34 22.60 0.09
N VAL A 900 7.17 23.33 -1.02
CA VAL A 900 6.04 24.27 -1.19
C VAL A 900 4.92 23.73 -2.09
N THR A 901 5.21 22.82 -3.03
CA THR A 901 4.22 22.45 -4.07
C THR A 901 2.97 21.78 -3.51
N GLY A 902 3.06 20.96 -2.47
CA GLY A 902 1.88 20.33 -1.85
C GLY A 902 0.88 21.38 -1.32
N TYR A 903 1.39 22.40 -0.61
CA TYR A 903 0.57 23.53 -0.13
C TYR A 903 0.04 24.39 -1.28
N TYR A 904 0.86 24.67 -2.30
CA TYR A 904 0.44 25.43 -3.48
C TYR A 904 -0.72 24.75 -4.23
N LEU A 905 -0.67 23.43 -4.40
CA LEU A 905 -1.74 22.66 -5.05
C LEU A 905 -3.05 22.74 -4.24
N MET A 906 -2.96 22.55 -2.92
CA MET A 906 -4.10 22.66 -2.01
C MET A 906 -4.72 24.06 -2.06
N ASP A 907 -3.91 25.11 -2.03
CA ASP A 907 -4.40 26.50 -1.97
C ASP A 907 -4.93 27.04 -3.30
N MET A 908 -4.40 26.57 -4.44
CA MET A 908 -4.66 27.17 -5.76
C MET A 908 -5.56 26.32 -6.66
N TYR A 909 -5.64 25.00 -6.43
CA TYR A 909 -6.40 24.08 -7.29
C TYR A 909 -7.34 23.14 -6.53
N PHE A 910 -7.06 22.81 -5.27
CA PHE A 910 -7.84 21.87 -4.45
C PHE A 910 -8.24 22.44 -3.07
N PRO A 911 -8.88 23.64 -3.00
CA PRO A 911 -9.19 24.29 -1.74
C PRO A 911 -10.22 23.49 -0.94
N GLY A 912 -9.83 23.04 0.26
CA GLY A 912 -10.67 22.21 1.13
C GLY A 912 -10.59 20.70 0.87
N ASP A 913 -10.00 20.27 -0.26
CA ASP A 913 -9.87 18.86 -0.62
C ASP A 913 -8.40 18.38 -0.46
N GLN A 914 -8.08 18.01 0.78
CA GLN A 914 -6.75 17.52 1.14
C GLN A 914 -6.43 16.16 0.48
N VAL A 915 -7.45 15.34 0.20
CA VAL A 915 -7.29 14.00 -0.39
C VAL A 915 -6.95 14.13 -1.87
N ALA A 916 -7.71 14.90 -2.66
CA ALA A 916 -7.40 15.13 -4.07
C ALA A 916 -6.06 15.86 -4.25
N SER A 917 -5.76 16.86 -3.40
CA SER A 917 -4.45 17.52 -3.42
C SER A 917 -3.30 16.53 -3.18
N GLY A 918 -3.42 15.67 -2.15
CA GLY A 918 -2.43 14.65 -1.83
C GLY A 918 -2.27 13.58 -2.92
N GLN A 919 -3.38 13.10 -3.48
CA GLN A 919 -3.38 12.14 -4.59
C GLN A 919 -2.75 12.74 -5.85
N PHE A 920 -3.07 14.00 -6.19
CA PHE A 920 -2.49 14.70 -7.33
C PHE A 920 -0.99 14.97 -7.11
N TYR A 921 -0.59 15.35 -5.91
CA TYR A 921 0.81 15.55 -5.54
C TYR A 921 1.63 14.25 -5.63
N GLY A 922 1.07 13.13 -5.18
CA GLY A 922 1.67 11.80 -5.36
C GLY A 922 1.85 11.46 -6.84
N ALA A 923 0.78 11.56 -7.63
CA ALA A 923 0.80 11.29 -9.07
C ALA A 923 1.79 12.18 -9.85
N LEU A 924 1.96 13.44 -9.42
CA LEU A 924 2.94 14.37 -9.98
C LEU A 924 4.37 13.86 -9.82
N PHE A 925 4.71 13.32 -8.64
CA PHE A 925 6.01 12.72 -8.36
C PHE A 925 6.20 11.36 -9.08
N THR A 926 5.15 10.54 -9.24
CA THR A 926 5.23 9.33 -10.08
C THR A 926 5.60 9.68 -11.52
N VAL A 927 4.88 10.63 -12.11
CA VAL A 927 5.10 11.07 -13.51
C VAL A 927 6.48 11.73 -13.65
N ALA A 928 6.93 12.49 -12.65
CA ALA A 928 8.26 13.07 -12.62
C ALA A 928 9.36 12.00 -12.62
N GLY A 929 9.32 11.02 -11.71
CA GLY A 929 10.31 9.95 -11.62
C GLY A 929 10.41 9.12 -12.91
N VAL A 930 9.26 8.72 -13.46
CA VAL A 930 9.19 8.01 -14.76
C VAL A 930 9.74 8.88 -15.89
N THR A 931 9.39 10.17 -15.95
CA THR A 931 9.93 11.10 -16.95
C THR A 931 11.44 11.21 -16.86
N MET A 932 12.00 11.33 -15.66
CA MET A 932 13.44 11.44 -15.43
C MET A 932 14.19 10.17 -15.83
N PHE A 933 13.62 8.99 -15.55
CA PHE A 933 14.15 7.71 -16.04
C PHE A 933 14.14 7.64 -17.59
N LEU A 934 13.02 7.99 -18.23
CA LEU A 934 12.89 7.96 -19.68
C LEU A 934 13.84 8.95 -20.38
N VAL A 935 13.98 10.17 -19.82
CA VAL A 935 14.93 11.18 -20.34
C VAL A 935 16.36 10.69 -20.21
N ALA A 936 16.74 10.13 -19.06
CA ALA A 936 18.08 9.59 -18.84
C ALA A 936 18.42 8.44 -19.80
N VAL A 937 17.54 7.44 -19.91
CA VAL A 937 17.81 6.23 -20.70
C VAL A 937 17.75 6.50 -22.21
N PHE A 938 16.71 7.21 -22.67
CA PHE A 938 16.38 7.30 -24.10
C PHE A 938 16.68 8.65 -24.75
N VAL A 939 16.69 9.77 -24.00
CA VAL A 939 16.80 11.13 -24.59
C VAL A 939 18.19 11.73 -24.43
N TYR A 940 18.86 11.51 -23.29
CA TYR A 940 20.15 12.12 -22.97
C TYR A 940 21.24 11.78 -23.99
N LYS A 941 21.41 10.48 -24.31
CA LYS A 941 22.43 10.00 -25.25
C LYS A 941 22.23 10.54 -26.69
N PRO A 942 21.01 10.54 -27.28
CA PRO A 942 20.75 11.24 -28.54
C PRO A 942 21.00 12.76 -28.48
N MET A 943 20.55 13.46 -27.43
CA MET A 943 20.78 14.90 -27.29
C MET A 943 22.28 15.24 -27.27
N LEU A 944 23.05 14.50 -26.47
CA LEU A 944 24.50 14.66 -26.36
C LEU A 944 25.20 14.47 -27.72
N LYS A 945 24.83 13.43 -28.48
CA LYS A 945 25.42 13.15 -29.80
C LYS A 945 25.02 14.16 -30.89
N CYS A 946 23.78 14.66 -30.88
CA CYS A 946 23.29 15.59 -31.89
C CYS A 946 23.70 17.05 -31.65
N PHE A 947 23.82 17.46 -30.38
CA PHE A 947 23.96 18.87 -30.00
C PHE A 947 25.23 19.17 -29.19
N GLY A 948 25.89 18.16 -28.62
CA GLY A 948 27.03 18.32 -27.73
C GLY A 948 26.65 18.86 -26.34
N GLU A 949 27.57 18.78 -25.40
CA GLU A 949 27.31 19.12 -23.99
C GLU A 949 26.83 20.55 -23.76
N ASN A 950 27.47 21.55 -24.39
CA ASN A 950 27.13 22.97 -24.18
C ASN A 950 25.69 23.29 -24.58
N LEU A 951 25.24 22.81 -25.75
CA LEU A 951 23.88 23.05 -26.21
C LEU A 951 22.88 22.17 -25.45
N THR A 952 23.27 20.96 -25.01
CA THR A 952 22.46 20.14 -24.09
C THR A 952 22.20 20.84 -22.76
N ILE A 953 23.21 21.49 -22.17
CA ILE A 953 23.07 22.33 -20.95
C ILE A 953 22.12 23.50 -21.21
N VAL A 954 22.23 24.19 -22.35
CA VAL A 954 21.35 25.32 -22.70
C VAL A 954 19.90 24.85 -22.91
N ILE A 955 19.68 23.76 -23.65
CA ILE A 955 18.34 23.18 -23.87
C ILE A 955 17.72 22.74 -22.55
N GLY A 956 18.46 22.01 -21.71
CA GLY A 956 18.01 21.63 -20.38
C GLY A 956 17.68 22.85 -19.51
N GLY A 957 18.51 23.89 -19.59
CA GLY A 957 18.26 25.19 -18.96
C GLY A 957 16.94 25.82 -19.40
N VAL A 958 16.71 25.93 -20.70
CA VAL A 958 15.45 26.48 -21.26
C VAL A 958 14.25 25.66 -20.81
N PHE A 959 14.30 24.33 -20.91
CA PHE A 959 13.21 23.45 -20.48
C PHE A 959 12.90 23.62 -18.98
N ARG A 960 13.94 23.73 -18.15
CA ARG A 960 13.79 23.91 -16.70
C ARG A 960 13.18 25.28 -16.35
N THR A 961 13.65 26.36 -16.97
CA THR A 961 13.06 27.70 -16.78
C THR A 961 11.61 27.74 -17.28
N LEU A 962 11.31 27.15 -18.44
CA LEU A 962 9.94 27.07 -18.96
C LEU A 962 9.01 26.26 -18.03
N GLY A 963 9.52 25.19 -17.41
CA GLY A 963 8.78 24.43 -16.41
C GLY A 963 8.40 25.26 -15.20
N PHE A 964 9.35 25.96 -14.57
CA PHE A 964 9.04 26.84 -13.44
C PHE A 964 8.15 28.04 -13.81
N VAL A 965 8.38 28.69 -14.96
CA VAL A 965 7.51 29.77 -15.45
C VAL A 965 6.10 29.26 -15.75
N GLY A 966 5.99 28.05 -16.33
CA GLY A 966 4.72 27.38 -16.59
C GLY A 966 3.94 27.08 -15.31
N MET A 967 4.60 26.59 -14.24
CA MET A 967 3.97 26.41 -12.93
C MET A 967 3.42 27.72 -12.35
N ALA A 968 4.19 28.81 -12.44
CA ALA A 968 3.77 30.13 -11.94
C ALA A 968 2.53 30.68 -12.68
N LEU A 969 2.35 30.31 -13.95
CA LEU A 969 1.28 30.77 -14.83
C LEU A 969 0.15 29.74 -15.02
N ALA A 970 0.28 28.51 -14.51
CA ALA A 970 -0.64 27.41 -14.81
C ALA A 970 -2.07 27.73 -14.33
N PRO A 971 -3.06 27.75 -15.24
CA PRO A 971 -4.46 28.06 -14.88
C PRO A 971 -5.20 26.84 -14.30
N THR A 972 -4.67 25.63 -14.45
CA THR A 972 -5.27 24.38 -13.98
C THR A 972 -4.18 23.39 -13.52
N PRO A 973 -4.52 22.40 -12.67
CA PRO A 973 -3.55 21.38 -12.26
C PRO A 973 -2.97 20.58 -13.44
N PHE A 974 -3.72 20.35 -14.52
CA PHE A 974 -3.18 19.72 -15.74
C PHE A 974 -1.98 20.49 -16.32
N TRP A 975 -2.10 21.81 -16.50
CA TRP A 975 -1.00 22.64 -17.01
C TRP A 975 0.16 22.74 -16.00
N PHE A 976 -0.11 22.64 -14.71
CA PHE A 976 0.92 22.54 -13.68
C PHE A 976 1.72 21.23 -13.83
N ALA A 977 1.06 20.09 -14.06
CA ALA A 977 1.71 18.80 -14.30
C ALA A 977 2.53 18.78 -15.60
N VAL A 978 2.01 19.33 -16.69
CA VAL A 978 2.78 19.51 -17.94
C VAL A 978 4.04 20.35 -17.67
N SER A 979 3.91 21.43 -16.91
CA SER A 979 5.04 22.28 -16.53
C SER A 979 6.06 21.55 -15.64
N ALA A 980 5.62 20.63 -14.78
CA ALA A 980 6.50 19.75 -14.02
C ALA A 980 7.30 18.79 -14.91
N VAL A 981 6.70 18.23 -15.96
CA VAL A 981 7.41 17.39 -16.95
C VAL A 981 8.54 18.17 -17.63
N PHE A 982 8.31 19.43 -18.04
CA PHE A 982 9.36 20.30 -18.58
C PHE A 982 10.47 20.59 -17.55
N GLN A 983 10.08 20.92 -16.32
CA GLN A 983 10.99 21.18 -15.21
C GLN A 983 11.97 20.02 -14.96
N VAL A 984 11.45 18.80 -14.81
CA VAL A 984 12.27 17.63 -14.46
C VAL A 984 13.08 17.12 -15.64
N SER A 985 12.54 17.18 -16.86
CA SER A 985 13.29 16.87 -18.09
C SER A 985 14.49 17.81 -18.25
N GLY A 986 14.29 19.12 -18.04
CA GLY A 986 15.37 20.10 -18.09
C GLY A 986 16.45 19.86 -17.05
N GLY A 987 16.07 19.53 -15.81
CA GLY A 987 17.01 19.15 -14.75
C GLY A 987 17.84 17.90 -15.09
N ASN A 988 17.19 16.88 -15.66
CA ASN A 988 17.84 15.60 -16.03
C ASN A 988 18.85 15.75 -17.19
N LEU A 989 18.66 16.71 -18.09
CA LEU A 989 19.66 17.04 -19.13
C LEU A 989 20.91 17.77 -18.59
N ILE A 990 20.79 18.49 -17.47
CA ILE A 990 21.92 19.26 -16.92
C ILE A 990 22.77 18.44 -15.93
N SER A 991 22.12 17.69 -15.03
CA SER A 991 22.78 17.02 -13.89
C SER A 991 23.93 16.05 -14.25
N PRO A 992 23.80 15.17 -15.28
CA PRO A 992 24.89 14.27 -15.66
C PRO A 992 26.08 15.04 -16.24
N THR A 993 25.79 16.08 -17.02
CA THR A 993 26.79 16.94 -17.66
C THR A 993 27.62 17.70 -16.64
N THR A 994 27.03 18.22 -15.55
CA THR A 994 27.79 18.96 -14.52
C THR A 994 28.71 18.05 -13.72
N SER A 995 28.26 16.85 -13.35
CA SER A 995 29.10 15.87 -12.64
C SER A 995 30.21 15.30 -13.53
N SER A 996 29.92 15.04 -14.81
CA SER A 996 30.94 14.67 -15.81
C SER A 996 31.99 15.78 -15.96
N LEU A 997 31.57 17.02 -16.22
CA LEU A 997 32.46 18.17 -16.40
C LEU A 997 33.34 18.44 -15.18
N LEU A 998 32.82 18.21 -13.96
CA LEU A 998 33.62 18.30 -12.73
C LEU A 998 34.77 17.28 -12.73
N THR A 999 34.55 16.05 -13.18
CA THR A 999 35.61 15.03 -13.35
C THR A 999 36.52 15.30 -14.56
N THR A 1000 36.12 16.15 -15.49
CA THR A 1000 36.95 16.54 -16.65
C THR A 1000 37.93 17.67 -16.32
N ILE A 1001 37.59 18.57 -15.38
CA ILE A 1001 38.47 19.66 -14.94
C ILE A 1001 39.36 19.31 -13.73
N CYS A 1002 39.08 18.21 -13.04
CA CYS A 1002 39.85 17.71 -11.90
C CYS A 1002 40.82 16.59 -12.31
N SER A 1003 41.89 16.35 -11.53
CA SER A 1003 42.72 15.14 -11.71
C SER A 1003 41.98 13.88 -11.21
N LYS A 1004 42.24 12.71 -11.81
CA LYS A 1004 41.65 11.42 -11.37
C LYS A 1004 41.84 11.15 -9.86
N ASN A 1005 42.96 11.63 -9.31
CA ASN A 1005 43.32 11.50 -7.89
C ASN A 1005 42.42 12.28 -6.91
N ILE A 1006 41.53 13.17 -7.40
CA ILE A 1006 40.64 13.99 -6.57
C ILE A 1006 39.16 13.96 -6.99
N TYR A 1007 38.76 13.02 -7.86
CA TYR A 1007 37.36 12.89 -8.29
C TYR A 1007 36.40 12.74 -7.11
N GLY A 1008 36.75 11.90 -6.13
CA GLY A 1008 35.95 11.67 -4.93
C GLY A 1008 35.79 12.94 -4.10
N ARG A 1009 36.90 13.66 -3.83
CA ARG A 1009 36.86 14.98 -3.17
C ARG A 1009 35.94 15.96 -3.88
N ALA A 1010 36.13 16.14 -5.19
CA ALA A 1010 35.38 17.14 -5.96
C ALA A 1010 33.87 16.86 -5.93
N LEU A 1011 33.47 15.62 -6.20
CA LEU A 1011 32.05 15.21 -6.17
C LEU A 1011 31.47 15.24 -4.76
N GLY A 1012 32.25 14.92 -3.73
CA GLY A 1012 31.85 15.10 -2.32
C GLY A 1012 31.59 16.55 -1.94
N TYR A 1013 32.40 17.51 -2.43
CA TYR A 1013 32.10 18.94 -2.26
C TYR A 1013 30.83 19.36 -3.02
N GLN A 1014 30.60 18.85 -4.24
CA GLN A 1014 29.36 19.13 -4.98
C GLN A 1014 28.12 18.71 -4.17
N GLN A 1015 28.14 17.51 -3.56
CA GLN A 1015 27.07 17.04 -2.68
C GLN A 1015 26.91 17.91 -1.42
N ALA A 1016 28.00 18.27 -0.75
CA ALA A 1016 27.94 19.14 0.42
C ALA A 1016 27.27 20.50 0.11
N PHE A 1017 27.61 21.13 -1.01
CA PHE A 1017 26.93 22.37 -1.43
C PHE A 1017 25.44 22.17 -1.73
N GLN A 1018 25.04 21.04 -2.32
CA GLN A 1018 23.63 20.69 -2.51
C GLN A 1018 22.91 20.47 -1.17
N ALA A 1019 23.53 19.80 -0.21
CA ALA A 1019 22.97 19.60 1.13
C ALA A 1019 22.73 20.92 1.89
N ILE A 1020 23.64 21.91 1.76
CA ILE A 1020 23.42 23.27 2.29
C ILE A 1020 22.14 23.88 1.70
N ALA A 1021 21.89 23.73 0.39
CA ALA A 1021 20.68 24.24 -0.24
C ALA A 1021 19.39 23.59 0.31
N ARG A 1022 19.41 22.27 0.55
CA ARG A 1022 18.30 21.52 1.17
C ARG A 1022 17.98 21.99 2.59
N ILE A 1023 18.98 22.40 3.38
CA ILE A 1023 18.75 22.96 4.73
C ILE A 1023 17.97 24.27 4.67
N PHE A 1024 18.38 25.22 3.83
CA PHE A 1024 17.81 26.56 3.83
C PHE A 1024 16.55 26.72 2.97
N ALA A 1025 16.30 25.85 1.98
CA ALA A 1025 15.16 26.00 1.07
C ALA A 1025 13.79 26.03 1.79
N PRO A 1026 13.43 25.08 2.69
CA PRO A 1026 12.13 25.11 3.34
C PRO A 1026 11.92 26.38 4.18
N MET A 1027 12.97 26.88 4.86
CA MET A 1027 12.89 28.09 5.67
C MET A 1027 12.67 29.34 4.81
N ILE A 1028 13.45 29.50 3.74
CA ILE A 1028 13.39 30.68 2.86
C ILE A 1028 12.06 30.68 2.09
N PHE A 1029 11.69 29.55 1.49
CA PHE A 1029 10.53 29.48 0.60
C PHE A 1029 9.20 29.30 1.33
N GLY A 1030 9.17 28.71 2.53
CA GLY A 1030 8.02 28.78 3.42
C GLY A 1030 7.72 30.22 3.82
N TYR A 1031 8.72 30.96 4.31
CA TYR A 1031 8.56 32.38 4.64
C TYR A 1031 8.06 33.21 3.45
N LEU A 1032 8.63 33.01 2.25
CA LEU A 1032 8.20 33.71 1.04
C LEU A 1032 6.77 33.34 0.62
N TYR A 1033 6.36 32.09 0.80
CA TYR A 1033 5.01 31.61 0.49
C TYR A 1033 3.95 32.23 1.41
N ASP A 1034 4.26 32.35 2.71
CA ASP A 1034 3.32 32.87 3.72
C ASP A 1034 3.16 34.40 3.66
N HIS A 1035 4.17 35.13 3.17
CA HIS A 1035 4.22 36.60 3.24
C HIS A 1035 4.07 37.33 1.90
N PHE A 1036 4.07 36.61 0.76
CA PHE A 1036 3.99 37.19 -0.59
C PHE A 1036 3.03 36.39 -1.48
N ASP A 1037 2.92 36.75 -2.76
CA ASP A 1037 2.13 35.97 -3.72
C ASP A 1037 2.70 34.55 -3.85
N LYS A 1038 1.84 33.53 -3.69
CA LYS A 1038 2.21 32.10 -3.67
C LYS A 1038 2.97 31.64 -4.93
N ARG A 1039 2.82 32.34 -6.07
CA ARG A 1039 3.54 32.07 -7.33
C ARG A 1039 4.99 32.56 -7.30
N ILE A 1040 5.37 33.44 -6.38
CA ILE A 1040 6.72 34.04 -6.29
C ILE A 1040 7.82 32.97 -6.16
N THR A 1041 7.51 31.88 -5.47
CA THR A 1041 8.36 30.69 -5.30
C THR A 1041 8.83 30.15 -6.66
N PHE A 1042 7.92 29.98 -7.61
CA PHE A 1042 8.24 29.47 -8.94
C PHE A 1042 8.99 30.50 -9.81
N TRP A 1043 8.68 31.79 -9.67
CA TRP A 1043 9.44 32.86 -10.34
C TRP A 1043 10.90 32.93 -9.86
N ILE A 1044 11.14 32.82 -8.55
CA ILE A 1044 12.48 32.79 -7.98
C ILE A 1044 13.22 31.52 -8.43
N ASN A 1045 12.54 30.37 -8.47
CA ASN A 1045 13.11 29.12 -8.95
C ASN A 1045 13.45 29.13 -10.46
N ALA A 1046 12.68 29.85 -11.29
CA ALA A 1046 13.07 30.13 -12.67
C ALA A 1046 14.34 31.01 -12.73
N GLY A 1047 14.46 31.98 -11.82
CA GLY A 1047 15.63 32.84 -11.67
C GLY A 1047 16.91 32.11 -11.25
N THR A 1048 16.85 31.16 -10.30
CA THR A 1048 18.03 30.38 -9.89
C THR A 1048 18.62 29.59 -11.07
N ASN A 1049 17.77 29.06 -11.95
CA ASN A 1049 18.19 28.35 -13.15
C ASN A 1049 18.83 29.27 -14.21
N VAL A 1050 18.26 30.47 -14.42
CA VAL A 1050 18.84 31.51 -15.32
C VAL A 1050 20.23 31.96 -14.86
N LEU A 1051 20.49 31.97 -13.53
CA LEU A 1051 21.81 32.27 -12.97
C LEU A 1051 22.79 31.08 -13.05
N ALA A 1052 22.32 29.86 -12.80
CA ALA A 1052 23.15 28.66 -12.74
C ALA A 1052 23.69 28.19 -14.11
N VAL A 1053 22.89 28.30 -15.18
CA VAL A 1053 23.30 27.84 -16.53
C VAL A 1053 24.54 28.59 -17.06
N PRO A 1054 24.62 29.93 -17.02
CA PRO A 1054 25.84 30.67 -17.36
C PRO A 1054 27.07 30.27 -16.53
N MET A 1055 26.91 29.95 -15.23
CA MET A 1055 28.04 29.54 -14.39
C MET A 1055 28.69 28.25 -14.90
N ILE A 1056 27.90 27.29 -15.40
CA ILE A 1056 28.39 26.03 -16.00
C ILE A 1056 29.08 26.30 -17.34
N LEU A 1057 28.50 27.17 -18.18
CA LEU A 1057 29.07 27.50 -19.50
C LEU A 1057 30.39 28.29 -19.41
N CYS A 1058 30.62 29.00 -18.30
CA CYS A 1058 31.87 29.70 -18.01
C CYS A 1058 33.01 28.80 -17.50
N VAL A 1059 32.77 27.49 -17.29
CA VAL A 1059 33.80 26.54 -16.85
C VAL A 1059 34.77 26.26 -18.00
N PRO A 1060 36.09 26.50 -17.85
CA PRO A 1060 37.07 26.17 -18.87
C PRO A 1060 37.12 24.66 -19.12
N ARG A 1061 36.95 24.26 -20.37
CA ARG A 1061 37.09 22.86 -20.82
C ARG A 1061 38.52 22.63 -21.32
N PRO A 1062 39.19 21.51 -20.95
CA PRO A 1062 40.45 21.14 -21.57
C PRO A 1062 40.25 20.93 -23.08
N ARG A 1063 41.21 21.38 -23.89
CA ARG A 1063 41.23 21.03 -25.32
C ARG A 1063 41.75 19.61 -25.44
N GLU A 1064 41.08 18.80 -26.25
CA GLU A 1064 41.66 17.56 -26.76
C GLU A 1064 42.90 17.92 -27.57
N GLU A 1065 44.05 17.35 -27.22
CA GLU A 1065 45.18 17.31 -28.15
C GLU A 1065 44.85 16.27 -29.23
N PRO A 1066 45.04 16.57 -30.52
CA PRO A 1066 44.75 15.62 -31.58
C PRO A 1066 45.71 14.43 -31.44
N THR A 1067 45.15 13.25 -31.19
CA THR A 1067 45.88 11.99 -31.28
C THR A 1067 46.42 11.82 -32.70
N PHE A 1068 47.73 11.97 -32.88
CA PHE A 1068 48.40 11.63 -34.12
C PHE A 1068 48.30 10.11 -34.34
N GLU A 1069 47.49 9.68 -35.31
CA GLU A 1069 47.56 8.32 -35.84
C GLU A 1069 48.98 8.08 -36.38
N VAL A 1070 49.70 7.14 -35.77
CA VAL A 1070 50.91 6.58 -36.37
C VAL A 1070 50.46 5.65 -37.50
N VAL A 1071 50.40 6.19 -38.71
CA VAL A 1071 50.09 5.42 -39.92
C VAL A 1071 51.24 4.45 -40.19
N ASP A 1072 51.00 3.16 -39.95
CA ASP A 1072 51.92 2.10 -40.37
C ASP A 1072 51.97 2.03 -41.91
N ALA A 1073 53.07 2.50 -42.47
CA ALA A 1073 53.31 2.47 -43.90
C ALA A 1073 53.84 1.09 -44.31
N ASN A 1074 52.98 0.22 -44.88
CA ASN A 1074 53.31 -0.73 -45.96
C ASN A 1074 52.15 -1.69 -46.35
N VAL A 1075 51.29 -1.30 -47.30
CA VAL A 1075 50.85 -2.17 -48.43
C VAL A 1075 50.57 -1.25 -49.64
N SER A 1076 50.96 -1.66 -50.84
CA SER A 1076 50.99 -0.84 -52.05
C SER A 1076 49.85 -1.09 -53.05
N CYS A 1077 49.42 0.00 -53.70
CA CYS A 1077 48.99 0.13 -55.10
C CYS A 1077 47.93 -0.82 -55.71
N MET A 1078 46.83 -0.24 -56.22
CA MET A 1078 46.67 -0.05 -57.68
C MET A 1078 45.54 0.94 -58.07
N GLU A 1079 45.90 1.92 -58.92
CA GLU A 1079 45.07 2.69 -59.89
C GLU A 1079 43.81 3.47 -59.42
N ARG A 1080 43.46 4.67 -59.94
CA ARG A 1080 43.99 5.46 -61.07
C ARG A 1080 43.59 6.97 -60.92
N GLN A 1081 44.50 7.91 -61.26
CA GLN A 1081 44.32 9.19 -62.00
C GLN A 1081 43.13 10.15 -61.66
N THR A 1082 43.24 11.49 -61.54
CA THR A 1082 44.13 12.52 -62.15
C THR A 1082 44.20 13.88 -61.39
N SER A 1083 45.26 14.65 -61.63
CA SER A 1083 45.37 16.14 -61.66
C SER A 1083 45.46 17.00 -60.37
N VAL A 1084 46.29 18.06 -60.48
CA VAL A 1084 46.92 18.93 -59.45
C VAL A 1084 47.35 20.25 -60.17
N PRO A 1085 47.71 21.41 -59.55
CA PRO A 1085 47.08 22.31 -58.56
C PRO A 1085 46.76 23.70 -59.25
N PRO A 1086 46.77 24.94 -58.66
CA PRO A 1086 47.82 25.63 -57.83
C PRO A 1086 47.29 26.25 -56.50
N SER A 1087 48.00 26.31 -55.35
CA SER A 1087 49.28 26.94 -54.93
C SER A 1087 49.22 28.41 -54.45
N LEU A 1088 49.77 28.65 -53.24
CA LEU A 1088 50.45 29.84 -52.64
C LEU A 1088 50.03 29.98 -51.15
N ASP A 1089 50.85 29.70 -50.14
CA ASP A 1089 52.07 30.41 -49.67
C ASP A 1089 51.73 31.83 -49.13
N GLY A 1090 52.12 32.29 -47.93
CA GLY A 1090 52.85 31.69 -46.80
C GLY A 1090 53.45 32.78 -45.89
N ARG A 1091 53.50 32.56 -44.56
CA ARG A 1091 54.19 33.41 -43.53
C ARG A 1091 53.54 34.81 -43.29
N GLU A 1092 53.76 35.57 -42.19
CA GLU A 1092 54.76 35.52 -41.10
C GLU A 1092 54.31 36.29 -39.81
N HIS A 1093 55.00 36.04 -38.68
CA HIS A 1093 55.21 36.86 -37.45
C HIS A 1093 54.10 37.60 -36.62
N HIS A 1094 54.00 37.22 -35.32
CA HIS A 1094 54.31 38.00 -34.07
C HIS A 1094 54.12 39.55 -33.99
N PRO A 1095 53.93 40.17 -32.78
CA PRO A 1095 53.00 39.85 -31.67
C PRO A 1095 52.45 41.12 -30.91
N THR A 1096 51.84 40.91 -29.73
CA THR A 1096 51.76 41.80 -28.53
C THR A 1096 50.80 43.02 -28.43
N LEU A 1097 50.20 43.08 -27.21
CA LEU A 1097 49.90 44.27 -26.36
C LEU A 1097 48.59 45.11 -26.52
N ARG A 1098 47.66 44.80 -25.61
CA ARG A 1098 46.91 45.69 -24.67
C ARG A 1098 46.11 46.92 -25.15
N ARG A 1099 44.91 46.98 -24.52
CA ARG A 1099 44.08 48.14 -24.07
C ARG A 1099 43.02 48.72 -25.03
N GLN A 1100 41.77 48.49 -24.62
CA GLN A 1100 40.60 49.39 -24.59
C GLN A 1100 40.70 50.72 -25.38
N LEU A 1101 39.73 50.97 -26.26
CA LEU A 1101 38.57 51.82 -25.92
C LEU A 1101 37.47 51.77 -27.01
N SER A 1102 36.34 52.39 -26.70
CA SER A 1102 35.07 52.33 -27.43
C SER A 1102 34.96 53.23 -28.68
N GLY A 1103 34.33 52.69 -29.72
CA GLY A 1103 33.23 53.36 -30.43
C GLY A 1103 33.53 54.17 -31.70
N LYS A 1104 32.80 53.86 -32.79
CA LYS A 1104 31.81 54.76 -33.43
C LYS A 1104 31.19 54.19 -34.74
N GLY A 1105 29.91 54.53 -34.94
CA GLY A 1105 29.26 54.65 -36.26
C GLY A 1105 28.57 53.40 -36.82
N SER A 1106 27.50 53.50 -37.63
CA SER A 1106 26.65 54.67 -37.97
C SER A 1106 25.48 54.29 -38.90
N GLY A 1107 24.32 54.96 -38.76
CA GLY A 1107 23.21 55.01 -39.74
C GLY A 1107 22.12 53.93 -39.58
N LEU A 1108 20.84 54.15 -39.93
CA LEU A 1108 20.11 55.34 -40.42
C LEU A 1108 18.60 55.24 -40.06
N GLU A 1109 17.94 56.41 -39.86
CA GLU A 1109 16.53 56.86 -40.11
C GLU A 1109 15.32 55.87 -40.07
N SER A 1110 14.07 56.23 -39.70
CA SER A 1110 13.37 57.54 -39.78
C SER A 1110 12.11 57.69 -38.85
N THR A 1111 11.71 58.95 -38.57
CA THR A 1111 10.37 59.47 -38.13
C THR A 1111 9.71 59.05 -36.78
N ALA A 1112 8.98 59.89 -36.02
CA ALA A 1112 8.85 61.38 -35.95
C ALA A 1112 8.07 61.86 -34.69
N ARG A 1113 8.50 63.00 -34.06
CA ARG A 1113 7.80 64.02 -33.20
C ARG A 1113 6.91 63.56 -32.00
N GLY A 1114 6.82 64.26 -30.85
CA GLY A 1114 7.38 65.54 -30.38
C GLY A 1114 7.02 65.81 -28.89
N THR A 1115 7.57 66.86 -28.26
CA THR A 1115 7.81 66.92 -26.78
C THR A 1115 7.10 68.02 -25.95
N ASN A 1116 6.93 67.72 -24.64
CA ASN A 1116 6.99 68.58 -23.43
C ASN A 1116 5.80 69.45 -22.91
N MET A 1117 5.57 69.26 -21.58
CA MET A 1117 5.24 70.19 -20.48
C MET A 1117 3.89 70.96 -20.38
N GLN A 1118 3.26 70.81 -19.19
CA GLN A 1118 2.57 71.79 -18.29
C GLN A 1118 1.96 73.09 -18.90
N THR A 1119 0.77 73.62 -18.51
CA THR A 1119 0.24 73.89 -17.14
C THR A 1119 -1.25 74.40 -17.18
N VAL A 1120 -2.00 74.32 -16.05
CA VAL A 1120 -3.11 75.21 -15.54
C VAL A 1120 -4.50 75.35 -16.25
N GLN A 1121 -5.55 74.97 -15.47
CA GLN A 1121 -6.97 75.40 -15.26
C GLN A 1121 -7.94 76.03 -16.33
N GLU A 1122 -9.20 75.54 -16.25
CA GLU A 1122 -10.55 76.22 -16.27
C GLU A 1122 -11.00 77.03 -17.53
N ALA A 1123 -12.26 76.99 -18.03
CA ALA A 1123 -13.58 76.80 -17.43
C ALA A 1123 -14.73 76.50 -18.47
N ASP A 1124 -15.86 75.97 -17.98
CA ASP A 1124 -17.29 76.11 -18.45
C ASP A 1124 -17.67 75.98 -19.96
N SER A 1125 -18.73 75.23 -20.34
CA SER A 1125 -20.11 75.59 -19.96
C SER A 1125 -21.23 74.56 -20.32
N ARG A 1126 -21.96 74.14 -19.27
CA ARG A 1126 -23.43 73.99 -19.09
C ARG A 1126 -24.38 73.19 -20.04
N THR A 1127 -25.39 72.61 -19.35
CA THR A 1127 -26.72 72.07 -19.76
C THR A 1127 -26.77 70.61 -20.24
N ALA A 1128 -27.77 69.78 -19.91
CA ALA A 1128 -28.79 69.84 -18.84
C ALA A 1128 -29.35 68.41 -18.57
N SER A 1129 -30.09 68.23 -17.47
CA SER A 1129 -30.78 66.98 -17.09
C SER A 1129 -32.16 66.81 -17.72
N HIS A 1130 -32.55 65.61 -18.16
CA HIS A 1130 -33.86 64.97 -17.90
C HIS A 1130 -34.03 63.57 -18.55
N GLU A 1131 -34.32 62.56 -17.71
CA GLU A 1131 -35.44 61.59 -17.83
C GLU A 1131 -35.54 60.54 -18.98
N PRO A 1132 -36.44 59.52 -18.91
CA PRO A 1132 -36.00 58.11 -19.06
C PRO A 1132 -36.91 57.26 -19.99
N GLN A 1133 -37.05 55.96 -19.68
CA GLN A 1133 -37.87 54.91 -20.34
C GLN A 1133 -37.21 54.33 -21.61
N THR A 1134 -37.34 53.04 -21.93
CA THR A 1134 -38.29 51.98 -21.49
C THR A 1134 -37.60 50.68 -21.13
#